data_AF-Q54W90-F1
#
_entry.id   AF-Q54W90-F1
#
_cell.length_a   1.000
_cell.length_b   1.000
_cell.length_c   1.000
_cell.angle_alpha   90.00
_cell.angle_beta   90.00
_cell.angle_gamma   90.00
#
_symmetry.space_group_name_H-M   'P 1'
#
loop_
_entity.id
_entity.type
_entity.pdbx_description
1 polymer ?
#
loop_
_entity_poly.entity_id
_entity_poly.type
_entity_poly.pdbx_seq_one_letter_code
_entity_poly.pdbx_strand_id
1 'polypeptide(L)'
;MSEEITTNQTVEEEQQTNQPRLSNENIKQEDEEQQVQEQQEQQQQEQQEQIDDQDTQQQEDEFVVLEETKPVEPIRPTPTLQETPQQQKQQTQEQEHEYQDIVQFIDHKGDIVKEDNKNGRTTFLSTLSNRDDFLTKGFDYSVISILGPQSSGKSTLLNLLFNTRFAVMDASTGRKQTTQGVWMGVASTTNNKNETFLILDVEGTDGRERGEDEKAFERKTSLFSLALSSVLIINMWAHDIGRYNAANISLLKTVFELNLQLFQKKRNHKILIFFLIRDHDGVTPLERLKATLMEDITKLWTDLQKPEEFVGTRESDFFDFEFTTLPHKIYSPTAFLGQVEQLKQRFSDSGADSFIPKRKYRNDDIPADGFYQFSYQVWETIKSNRDLDLPSQKEMLALYRCDEFVEQSMTQFTRDIKPIKEHIERGRIQEQFGEKSKRILDQSLSVYDEPAQRYHLETVQKKRQVLTDRILTELKYLFDKQMERLNENTLVFYNSLIKEFTDSNTGSSSGSGNNNNKKRDGSSVLLTAASVGIIPQFSTWSNGIKKKSIEYFEIVANQSIVPGSDWSFENDLEQLKIKIDKELSILKENQLVRLSKLMRDKTFQQELTPLLTKITEQAPNNMWQKIKTYYDDALSSNEKEFRDRLVDFQLDEQKVNELINKFREQLADGLKNKITERAEFLQMRMRKRFEEKFNMDNRNLPRKWTKTDDIASIFQDARQNAEKLIDLFSYLRLDEEDSNVSFFKRLDNDEHEENTMVNSSKIIIPYKDCCLACENFRLTIKSDYMQALSEQNRLTSGGGVPGYMIILLCVLGFNEFISIISSPLLLLLTILLGGVGFVLFKLGLAGPFIDYSSQILVHFISKVKDIVLHVEQLQEQNHNNNNNNNNTPKQKRE
;
A
#
# COMPACT_ATOMS: atom_id res chain seq x y z
N MET A 1 -31.21 -37.85 33.91
CA MET A 1 -31.95 -38.85 33.11
C MET A 1 -33.42 -38.51 33.14
N SER A 2 -33.85 -37.79 32.12
CA SER A 2 -35.21 -37.68 31.53
C SER A 2 -35.01 -36.61 30.44
N GLU A 3 -34.63 -36.95 29.20
CA GLU A 3 -35.52 -37.42 28.12
C GLU A 3 -36.83 -36.61 28.11
N GLU A 4 -37.28 -35.95 27.05
CA GLU A 4 -37.03 -36.09 25.61
C GLU A 4 -37.52 -34.82 24.92
N ILE A 5 -36.83 -34.53 23.82
CA ILE A 5 -37.18 -33.75 22.63
C ILE A 5 -38.68 -33.50 22.43
N THR A 6 -39.07 -32.23 22.25
CA THR A 6 -40.21 -31.89 21.39
C THR A 6 -39.88 -30.62 20.59
N THR A 7 -39.41 -30.84 19.38
CA THR A 7 -39.31 -29.86 18.29
C THR A 7 -40.71 -29.63 17.73
N ASN A 8 -41.16 -28.38 17.57
CA ASN A 8 -41.73 -27.86 16.32
C ASN A 8 -42.30 -26.44 16.45
N GLN A 9 -41.66 -25.57 15.67
CA GLN A 9 -42.24 -24.65 14.70
C GLN A 9 -43.09 -23.46 15.18
N THR A 10 -42.41 -22.31 15.22
CA THR A 10 -42.68 -21.08 14.45
C THR A 10 -44.14 -20.62 14.34
N VAL A 11 -44.57 -19.81 15.30
CA VAL A 11 -45.55 -18.73 15.11
C VAL A 11 -45.05 -17.57 15.96
N GLU A 12 -44.25 -16.66 15.39
CA GLU A 12 -43.95 -15.38 16.03
C GLU A 12 -44.52 -14.26 15.18
N GLU A 13 -45.35 -13.47 15.86
CA GLU A 13 -46.25 -12.46 15.38
C GLU A 13 -45.47 -11.27 14.79
N GLU A 14 -45.86 -10.85 13.60
CA GLU A 14 -45.43 -9.59 12.97
C GLU A 14 -45.89 -8.40 13.84
N GLN A 15 -45.03 -7.96 14.76
CA GLN A 15 -45.22 -6.73 15.50
C GLN A 15 -44.93 -5.52 14.60
N GLN A 16 -46.03 -4.84 14.26
CA GLN A 16 -46.10 -3.50 13.69
C GLN A 16 -45.15 -2.54 14.41
N THR A 17 -44.02 -2.23 13.78
CA THR A 17 -43.12 -1.15 14.20
C THR A 17 -43.23 0.01 13.21
N ASN A 18 -43.72 1.13 13.73
CA ASN A 18 -43.99 2.38 13.05
C ASN A 18 -42.83 2.84 12.16
N GLN A 19 -43.09 2.95 10.85
CA GLN A 19 -42.22 3.69 9.93
C GLN A 19 -42.19 5.17 10.34
N PRO A 20 -41.00 5.77 10.52
CA PRO A 20 -40.88 7.19 10.84
C PRO A 20 -41.18 8.01 9.58
N ARG A 21 -42.09 8.97 9.72
CA ARG A 21 -42.34 10.00 8.71
C ARG A 21 -41.03 10.79 8.52
N LEU A 22 -40.36 10.59 7.40
CA LEU A 22 -39.31 11.47 6.89
C LEU A 22 -39.96 12.84 6.68
N SER A 23 -39.67 13.77 7.59
CA SER A 23 -40.10 15.16 7.56
C SER A 23 -39.35 15.89 6.43
N ASN A 24 -40.11 16.57 5.57
CA ASN A 24 -39.67 17.43 4.47
C ASN A 24 -38.92 18.71 4.95
N GLU A 25 -38.07 18.62 5.96
CA GLU A 25 -37.34 19.79 6.49
C GLU A 25 -35.95 19.98 5.87
N ASN A 26 -35.31 18.93 5.34
CA ASN A 26 -33.97 19.10 4.74
C ASN A 26 -33.98 19.78 3.35
N ILE A 27 -35.04 19.63 2.56
CA ILE A 27 -35.10 20.26 1.22
C ILE A 27 -35.32 21.78 1.34
N LYS A 28 -35.99 22.25 2.40
CA LYS A 28 -36.17 23.69 2.62
C LYS A 28 -34.92 24.41 3.10
N GLN A 29 -34.02 23.73 3.83
CA GLN A 29 -32.78 24.36 4.28
C GLN A 29 -31.78 24.56 3.14
N GLU A 30 -31.67 23.61 2.20
CA GLU A 30 -30.79 23.78 1.03
C GLU A 30 -31.28 24.90 0.09
N ASP A 31 -32.59 25.02 -0.13
CA ASP A 31 -33.17 26.09 -0.95
C ASP A 31 -33.03 27.48 -0.27
N GLU A 32 -33.17 27.56 1.05
CA GLU A 32 -32.95 28.81 1.80
C GLU A 32 -31.46 29.19 1.84
N GLU A 33 -30.54 28.23 2.00
CA GLU A 33 -29.09 28.52 1.94
C GLU A 33 -28.65 29.00 0.55
N GLN A 34 -29.15 28.39 -0.53
CA GLN A 34 -28.84 28.85 -1.90
C GLN A 34 -29.41 30.25 -2.19
N GLN A 35 -30.64 30.55 -1.75
CA GLN A 35 -31.20 31.91 -1.93
C GLN A 35 -30.46 32.95 -1.10
N VAL A 36 -29.99 32.61 0.10
CA VAL A 36 -29.17 33.52 0.93
C VAL A 36 -27.80 33.74 0.29
N GLN A 37 -27.22 32.71 -0.34
CA GLN A 37 -25.93 32.83 -1.04
C GLN A 37 -26.03 33.69 -2.30
N GLU A 38 -27.07 33.50 -3.13
CA GLU A 38 -27.33 34.34 -4.31
C GLU A 38 -27.63 35.80 -3.92
N GLN A 39 -28.38 36.03 -2.83
CA GLN A 39 -28.63 37.38 -2.33
C GLN A 39 -27.37 38.03 -1.76
N GLN A 40 -26.47 37.27 -1.13
CA GLN A 40 -25.18 37.79 -0.66
C GLN A 40 -24.24 38.11 -1.81
N GLU A 41 -24.20 37.31 -2.88
CA GLU A 41 -23.42 37.61 -4.08
C GLU A 41 -23.96 38.84 -4.83
N GLN A 42 -25.27 38.99 -4.95
CA GLN A 42 -25.88 40.20 -5.54
C GLN A 42 -25.62 41.44 -4.69
N GLN A 43 -25.73 41.36 -3.35
CA GLN A 43 -25.40 42.48 -2.48
C GLN A 43 -23.90 42.82 -2.49
N GLN A 44 -23.01 41.84 -2.66
CA GLN A 44 -21.58 42.11 -2.83
C GLN A 44 -21.28 42.77 -4.17
N GLN A 45 -21.94 42.35 -5.26
CA GLN A 45 -21.80 43.01 -6.57
C GLN A 45 -22.33 44.44 -6.55
N GLU A 46 -23.49 44.69 -5.95
CA GLU A 46 -24.04 46.05 -5.81
C GLU A 46 -23.18 46.94 -4.89
N GLN A 47 -22.60 46.39 -3.82
CA GLN A 47 -21.65 47.13 -2.99
C GLN A 47 -20.34 47.40 -3.70
N GLN A 48 -19.85 46.47 -4.52
CA GLN A 48 -18.62 46.68 -5.29
C GLN A 48 -18.82 47.75 -6.37
N GLU A 49 -19.96 47.75 -7.07
CA GLU A 49 -20.32 48.81 -8.01
C GLU A 49 -20.49 50.17 -7.31
N GLN A 50 -21.07 50.22 -6.11
CA GLN A 50 -21.18 51.49 -5.35
C GLN A 50 -19.85 51.98 -4.78
N ILE A 51 -18.89 51.09 -4.47
CA ILE A 51 -17.55 51.48 -4.03
C ILE A 51 -16.75 52.01 -5.23
N ASP A 52 -16.83 51.39 -6.40
CA ASP A 52 -16.15 51.88 -7.60
C ASP A 52 -16.73 53.24 -8.08
N ASP A 53 -18.03 53.49 -7.89
CA ASP A 53 -18.64 54.79 -8.17
C ASP A 53 -18.27 55.88 -7.13
N GLN A 54 -17.95 55.51 -5.87
CA GLN A 54 -17.53 56.48 -4.85
C GLN A 54 -16.04 56.82 -4.90
N ASP A 55 -15.17 55.88 -5.27
CA ASP A 55 -13.73 56.15 -5.42
C ASP A 55 -13.42 56.98 -6.68
N THR A 56 -14.35 57.08 -7.62
CA THR A 56 -14.20 57.93 -8.81
C THR A 56 -14.63 59.39 -8.57
N GLN A 57 -15.20 59.75 -7.41
CA GLN A 57 -15.66 61.13 -7.12
C GLN A 57 -14.86 61.89 -6.05
N GLN A 58 -13.69 61.40 -5.60
CA GLN A 58 -12.88 62.11 -4.59
C GLN A 58 -11.44 62.46 -5.01
N GLN A 59 -11.19 62.64 -6.32
CA GLN A 59 -9.94 63.26 -6.80
C GLN A 59 -10.20 64.37 -7.82
N GLU A 60 -10.99 65.37 -7.43
CA GLU A 60 -11.01 66.68 -8.12
C GLU A 60 -10.99 67.82 -7.08
N ASP A 61 -10.01 67.81 -6.18
CA ASP A 61 -9.68 68.99 -5.37
C ASP A 61 -8.63 69.84 -6.09
N GLU A 62 -9.11 70.98 -6.58
CA GLU A 62 -8.50 72.29 -6.41
C GLU A 62 -7.17 72.58 -7.15
N PHE A 63 -7.23 72.67 -8.48
CA PHE A 63 -6.29 73.50 -9.25
C PHE A 63 -6.96 74.83 -9.63
N VAL A 64 -6.87 75.81 -8.71
CA VAL A 64 -7.30 77.20 -8.94
C VAL A 64 -6.36 77.85 -9.94
N VAL A 65 -6.78 77.97 -11.21
CA VAL A 65 -6.15 78.87 -12.19
C VAL A 65 -7.15 79.98 -12.51
N LEU A 66 -6.83 81.16 -12.01
CA LEU A 66 -7.55 82.41 -12.20
C LEU A 66 -7.60 82.82 -13.68
N GLU A 67 -8.71 83.47 -14.03
CA GLU A 67 -9.07 84.03 -15.33
C GLU A 67 -7.95 84.84 -16.01
N GLU A 68 -7.63 84.49 -17.25
CA GLU A 68 -7.15 85.47 -18.24
C GLU A 68 -8.13 85.54 -19.42
N THR A 69 -8.64 86.75 -19.62
CA THR A 69 -9.65 87.15 -20.58
C THR A 69 -9.25 86.90 -22.04
N LYS A 70 -10.15 86.26 -22.80
CA LYS A 70 -10.08 86.09 -24.25
C LYS A 70 -9.92 87.45 -24.98
N PRO A 71 -8.94 87.61 -25.89
CA PRO A 71 -8.96 88.68 -26.87
C PRO A 71 -9.89 88.32 -28.03
N VAL A 72 -10.60 89.35 -28.47
CA VAL A 72 -11.69 89.37 -29.47
C VAL A 72 -11.21 88.91 -30.85
N GLU A 73 -11.96 87.97 -31.46
CA GLU A 73 -11.79 87.51 -32.84
C GLU A 73 -12.07 88.63 -33.87
N PRO A 74 -11.22 88.81 -34.89
CA PRO A 74 -11.49 89.72 -35.99
C PRO A 74 -12.45 89.10 -37.01
N ILE A 75 -13.53 89.85 -37.24
CA ILE A 75 -14.60 89.68 -38.22
C ILE A 75 -14.02 89.42 -39.62
N ARG A 76 -14.31 88.26 -40.23
CA ARG A 76 -14.15 88.03 -41.68
C ARG A 76 -15.50 88.23 -42.40
N PRO A 77 -15.51 88.95 -43.53
CA PRO A 77 -16.73 89.43 -44.16
C PRO A 77 -17.46 88.35 -44.96
N THR A 78 -18.78 88.49 -44.90
CA THR A 78 -19.85 87.79 -45.60
C THR A 78 -19.62 87.72 -47.12
N PRO A 79 -19.70 86.53 -47.76
CA PRO A 79 -19.73 86.43 -49.21
C PRO A 79 -21.06 86.98 -49.74
N THR A 80 -20.97 87.96 -50.62
CA THR A 80 -22.07 88.62 -51.30
C THR A 80 -22.73 87.69 -52.30
N LEU A 81 -24.06 87.63 -52.20
CA LEU A 81 -25.02 86.99 -53.07
C LEU A 81 -24.77 87.33 -54.56
N GLN A 82 -24.63 86.31 -55.41
CA GLN A 82 -24.91 86.42 -56.84
C GLN A 82 -26.06 85.46 -57.18
N GLU A 83 -27.24 86.06 -57.18
CA GLU A 83 -28.40 85.85 -58.06
C GLU A 83 -28.59 84.46 -58.69
N THR A 84 -29.44 83.71 -57.99
CA THR A 84 -30.26 82.59 -58.45
C THR A 84 -30.92 82.84 -59.82
N PRO A 85 -30.68 81.98 -60.84
CA PRO A 85 -31.55 81.89 -61.99
C PRO A 85 -32.86 81.21 -61.56
N GLN A 86 -33.91 82.01 -61.47
CA GLN A 86 -35.27 81.52 -61.33
C GLN A 86 -35.71 80.79 -62.62
N GLN A 87 -36.50 79.74 -62.41
CA GLN A 87 -37.43 79.14 -63.38
C GLN A 87 -36.82 78.24 -64.46
N GLN A 88 -36.60 76.99 -64.06
CA GLN A 88 -37.41 75.90 -64.62
C GLN A 88 -37.61 74.85 -63.52
N LYS A 89 -38.72 75.00 -62.78
CA LYS A 89 -39.37 73.89 -62.07
C LYS A 89 -39.91 72.92 -63.13
N GLN A 90 -39.01 72.29 -63.86
CA GLN A 90 -39.32 70.95 -64.32
C GLN A 90 -39.29 70.11 -63.06
N GLN A 91 -40.42 69.48 -62.81
CA GLN A 91 -40.60 68.44 -61.82
C GLN A 91 -39.58 67.34 -62.12
N THR A 92 -38.32 67.52 -61.73
CA THR A 92 -37.48 66.39 -61.40
C THR A 92 -38.14 65.86 -60.14
N GLN A 93 -39.08 64.94 -60.36
CA GLN A 93 -39.55 64.05 -59.32
C GLN A 93 -38.30 63.65 -58.57
N GLU A 94 -38.20 64.12 -57.33
CA GLU A 94 -37.24 63.59 -56.38
C GLU A 94 -37.58 62.11 -56.36
N GLN A 95 -36.83 61.32 -57.13
CA GLN A 95 -36.93 59.88 -57.07
C GLN A 95 -36.56 59.57 -55.63
N GLU A 96 -37.57 59.33 -54.81
CA GLU A 96 -37.43 58.73 -53.48
C GLU A 96 -36.76 57.39 -53.71
N HIS A 97 -35.43 57.39 -53.81
CA HIS A 97 -34.66 56.19 -53.98
C HIS A 97 -34.84 55.39 -52.69
N GLU A 98 -35.55 54.26 -52.80
CA GLU A 98 -35.79 53.29 -51.74
C GLU A 98 -34.46 52.91 -51.07
N TYR A 99 -34.20 53.47 -49.88
CA TYR A 99 -32.91 53.35 -49.20
C TYR A 99 -32.78 51.98 -48.52
N GLN A 100 -31.68 51.28 -48.78
CA GLN A 100 -31.50 49.85 -48.51
C GLN A 100 -30.96 49.54 -47.10
N ASP A 101 -31.49 48.48 -46.50
CA ASP A 101 -31.17 48.01 -45.13
C ASP A 101 -29.70 47.64 -44.94
N ILE A 102 -29.12 48.07 -43.81
CA ILE A 102 -27.76 47.76 -43.38
C ILE A 102 -27.83 46.93 -42.10
N VAL A 103 -27.02 45.87 -42.05
CA VAL A 103 -27.07 44.88 -40.97
C VAL A 103 -25.66 44.51 -40.54
N GLN A 104 -25.48 44.31 -39.23
CA GLN A 104 -24.23 43.78 -38.70
C GLN A 104 -24.21 42.27 -38.89
N PHE A 105 -23.15 41.76 -39.51
CA PHE A 105 -22.97 40.32 -39.71
C PHE A 105 -22.10 39.72 -38.61
N ILE A 106 -20.92 40.29 -38.39
CA ILE A 106 -19.98 39.90 -37.33
C ILE A 106 -19.91 41.05 -36.34
N ASP A 107 -20.04 40.77 -35.05
CA ASP A 107 -19.97 41.78 -34.00
C ASP A 107 -18.53 42.12 -33.58
N HIS A 108 -18.40 42.99 -32.58
CA HIS A 108 -17.09 43.37 -32.04
C HIS A 108 -16.35 42.19 -31.37
N LYS A 109 -17.05 41.19 -30.85
CA LYS A 109 -16.45 40.01 -30.19
C LYS A 109 -16.00 38.94 -31.19
N GLY A 110 -16.33 39.11 -32.47
CA GLY A 110 -16.05 38.11 -33.50
C GLY A 110 -17.07 36.97 -33.53
N ASP A 111 -18.26 37.22 -32.99
CA ASP A 111 -19.41 36.33 -33.07
C ASP A 111 -20.33 36.76 -34.22
N ILE A 112 -20.91 35.78 -34.91
CA ILE A 112 -21.97 36.04 -35.88
C ILE A 112 -23.22 36.46 -35.09
N VAL A 113 -23.82 37.59 -35.44
CA VAL A 113 -25.00 38.12 -34.75
C VAL A 113 -26.18 37.16 -34.92
N LYS A 114 -26.61 36.54 -33.82
CA LYS A 114 -27.76 35.62 -33.76
C LYS A 114 -29.03 36.36 -33.35
N GLU A 115 -30.18 35.76 -33.65
CA GLU A 115 -31.47 36.30 -33.22
C GLU A 115 -31.54 36.30 -31.69
N ASP A 116 -31.67 37.49 -31.12
CA ASP A 116 -31.86 37.66 -29.70
C ASP A 116 -33.34 38.00 -29.50
N ASN A 117 -34.14 37.01 -29.06
CA ASN A 117 -35.61 37.10 -28.92
C ASN A 117 -36.05 38.32 -28.08
N LYS A 118 -35.15 38.92 -27.29
CA LYS A 118 -35.44 40.07 -26.41
C LYS A 118 -35.33 41.43 -27.10
N ASN A 119 -34.51 41.60 -28.14
CA ASN A 119 -34.12 42.92 -28.64
C ASN A 119 -34.63 43.25 -30.06
N GLY A 120 -35.35 42.34 -30.72
CA GLY A 120 -35.91 42.58 -32.06
C GLY A 120 -34.88 42.97 -33.12
N ARG A 121 -33.59 42.66 -32.89
CA ARG A 121 -32.51 42.97 -33.82
C ARG A 121 -32.67 42.11 -35.07
N THR A 122 -32.80 42.75 -36.23
CA THR A 122 -32.77 42.09 -37.53
C THR A 122 -31.39 41.47 -37.73
N THR A 123 -31.36 40.16 -38.00
CA THR A 123 -30.12 39.42 -38.27
C THR A 123 -29.81 39.41 -39.75
N PHE A 124 -28.53 39.18 -40.07
CA PHE A 124 -28.07 39.01 -41.44
C PHE A 124 -28.87 37.95 -42.21
N LEU A 125 -29.17 36.82 -41.57
CA LEU A 125 -30.01 35.76 -42.15
C LEU A 125 -31.41 36.29 -42.46
N SER A 126 -32.08 36.91 -41.47
CA SER A 126 -33.44 37.42 -41.64
C SER A 126 -33.53 38.47 -42.76
N THR A 127 -32.55 39.35 -42.88
CA THR A 127 -32.55 40.40 -43.91
C THR A 127 -32.33 39.83 -45.31
N LEU A 128 -31.42 38.87 -45.49
CA LEU A 128 -31.24 38.22 -46.79
C LEU A 128 -32.44 37.33 -47.16
N SER A 129 -32.99 36.58 -46.18
CA SER A 129 -34.15 35.71 -46.39
C SER A 129 -35.42 36.46 -46.78
N ASN A 130 -35.54 37.74 -46.40
CA ASN A 130 -36.68 38.59 -46.76
C ASN A 130 -36.50 39.32 -48.11
N ARG A 131 -35.38 39.13 -48.83
CA ARG A 131 -35.06 39.81 -50.08
C ARG A 131 -35.23 38.88 -51.29
N ASP A 132 -36.48 38.63 -51.69
CA ASP A 132 -36.80 37.81 -52.88
C ASP A 132 -36.14 38.34 -54.17
N ASP A 133 -35.96 39.65 -54.26
CA ASP A 133 -35.27 40.34 -55.37
C ASP A 133 -33.79 39.96 -55.50
N PHE A 134 -33.15 39.59 -54.39
CA PHE A 134 -31.78 39.10 -54.35
C PHE A 134 -31.72 37.58 -54.47
N LEU A 135 -32.54 36.84 -53.70
CA LEU A 135 -32.51 35.37 -53.68
C LEU A 135 -32.76 34.75 -55.06
N THR A 136 -33.54 35.43 -55.92
CA THR A 136 -33.85 34.97 -57.28
C THR A 136 -32.76 35.30 -58.33
N LYS A 137 -31.68 35.98 -57.95
CA LYS A 137 -30.61 36.40 -58.88
C LYS A 137 -29.71 35.27 -59.36
N GLY A 138 -29.79 34.08 -58.77
CA GLY A 138 -28.88 32.99 -59.08
C GLY A 138 -27.42 33.43 -58.87
N PHE A 139 -26.63 33.52 -59.94
CA PHE A 139 -25.22 33.93 -59.90
C PHE A 139 -24.98 35.40 -60.32
N ASP A 140 -26.04 36.17 -60.57
CA ASP A 140 -25.96 37.57 -61.00
C ASP A 140 -25.85 38.55 -59.81
N TYR A 141 -24.89 38.26 -58.92
CA TYR A 141 -24.50 39.14 -57.84
C TYR A 141 -22.98 39.21 -57.71
N SER A 142 -22.51 40.30 -57.11
CA SER A 142 -21.09 40.49 -56.81
C SER A 142 -20.90 41.04 -55.41
N VAL A 143 -19.88 40.54 -54.73
CA VAL A 143 -19.52 41.00 -53.38
C VAL A 143 -18.38 42.01 -53.49
N ILE A 144 -18.60 43.20 -52.92
CA ILE A 144 -17.64 44.29 -52.89
C ILE A 144 -17.33 44.58 -51.43
N SER A 145 -16.10 44.35 -51.00
CA SER A 145 -15.65 44.72 -49.65
C SER A 145 -14.64 45.86 -49.67
N ILE A 146 -14.50 46.54 -48.55
CA ILE A 146 -13.50 47.60 -48.39
C ILE A 146 -12.63 47.35 -47.16
N LEU A 147 -11.30 47.41 -47.35
CA LEU A 147 -10.31 47.40 -46.29
C LEU A 147 -9.56 48.73 -46.26
N GLY A 148 -9.00 49.07 -45.10
CA GLY A 148 -8.17 50.25 -44.93
C GLY A 148 -8.21 50.83 -43.53
N PRO A 149 -7.34 51.80 -43.23
CA PRO A 149 -7.15 52.30 -41.86
C PRO A 149 -8.44 52.81 -41.22
N GLN A 150 -8.52 52.75 -39.89
CA GLN A 150 -9.64 53.32 -39.13
C GLN A 150 -9.79 54.81 -39.44
N SER A 151 -11.04 55.25 -39.60
CA SER A 151 -11.38 56.65 -39.92
C SER A 151 -10.77 57.21 -41.22
N SER A 152 -10.34 56.35 -42.15
CA SER A 152 -9.87 56.74 -43.51
C SER A 152 -11.00 57.11 -44.50
N GLY A 153 -12.25 57.10 -44.03
CA GLY A 153 -13.43 57.45 -44.84
C GLY A 153 -14.00 56.31 -45.69
N LYS A 154 -13.80 55.05 -45.28
CA LYS A 154 -14.36 53.84 -45.94
C LYS A 154 -15.87 53.91 -46.07
N SER A 155 -16.59 54.01 -44.95
CA SER A 155 -18.06 54.06 -44.91
C SER A 155 -18.60 55.27 -45.67
N THR A 156 -17.95 56.43 -45.58
CA THR A 156 -18.29 57.60 -46.40
C THR A 156 -18.20 57.29 -47.90
N LEU A 157 -17.12 56.63 -48.32
CA LEU A 157 -16.89 56.31 -49.73
C LEU A 157 -17.92 55.30 -50.24
N LEU A 158 -18.20 54.24 -49.46
CA LEU A 158 -19.23 53.26 -49.80
C LEU A 158 -20.60 53.92 -49.97
N ASN A 159 -20.97 54.81 -49.04
CA ASN A 159 -22.23 55.55 -49.12
C ASN A 159 -22.32 56.40 -50.39
N LEU A 160 -21.22 57.04 -50.82
CA LEU A 160 -21.21 57.86 -52.05
C LEU A 160 -21.25 57.01 -53.34
N LEU A 161 -20.51 55.90 -53.37
CA LEU A 161 -20.43 55.04 -54.56
C LEU A 161 -21.71 54.23 -54.78
N PHE A 162 -22.27 53.66 -53.71
CA PHE A 162 -23.35 52.68 -53.80
C PHE A 162 -24.69 53.16 -53.23
N ASN A 163 -24.78 54.43 -52.83
CA ASN A 163 -25.97 55.01 -52.19
C ASN A 163 -26.42 54.26 -50.90
N THR A 164 -25.46 53.70 -50.15
CA THR A 164 -25.71 53.06 -48.85
C THR A 164 -25.72 54.08 -47.69
N ARG A 165 -26.09 53.63 -46.49
CA ARG A 165 -26.20 54.43 -45.25
C ARG A 165 -25.36 53.90 -44.09
N PHE A 166 -24.15 53.42 -44.33
CA PHE A 166 -23.26 52.96 -43.26
C PHE A 166 -23.00 54.12 -42.29
N ALA A 167 -22.89 53.81 -41.00
CA ALA A 167 -22.60 54.81 -39.99
C ALA A 167 -21.30 55.55 -40.33
N VAL A 168 -21.33 56.88 -40.26
CA VAL A 168 -20.16 57.73 -40.52
C VAL A 168 -19.83 58.52 -39.26
N MET A 169 -18.54 58.62 -38.95
CA MET A 169 -18.02 59.37 -37.81
C MET A 169 -18.47 60.83 -37.86
N ASP A 170 -19.02 61.34 -36.75
CA ASP A 170 -19.18 62.76 -36.54
C ASP A 170 -17.86 63.35 -36.01
N ALA A 171 -17.13 64.05 -36.88
CA ALA A 171 -15.84 64.64 -36.57
C ALA A 171 -15.91 65.67 -35.42
N SER A 172 -17.07 66.28 -35.15
CA SER A 172 -17.24 67.23 -34.06
C SER A 172 -17.21 66.56 -32.68
N THR A 173 -17.54 65.27 -32.60
CA THR A 173 -17.58 64.47 -31.36
C THR A 173 -16.26 63.76 -31.05
N GLY A 174 -15.25 63.93 -31.90
CA GLY A 174 -13.94 63.29 -31.80
C GLY A 174 -13.74 62.13 -32.76
N ARG A 175 -12.51 61.62 -32.81
CA ARG A 175 -12.13 60.47 -33.65
C ARG A 175 -12.33 59.16 -32.87
N LYS A 176 -13.47 58.50 -33.07
CA LYS A 176 -13.82 57.22 -32.43
C LYS A 176 -14.05 56.14 -33.49
N GLN A 177 -13.96 54.86 -33.10
CA GLN A 177 -14.36 53.74 -33.94
C GLN A 177 -15.81 53.85 -34.36
N THR A 178 -16.02 53.82 -35.68
CA THR A 178 -17.35 53.98 -36.29
C THR A 178 -17.96 52.64 -36.66
N THR A 179 -17.12 51.69 -37.09
CA THR A 179 -17.54 50.37 -37.55
C THR A 179 -16.92 49.34 -36.62
N GLN A 180 -17.76 48.60 -35.90
CA GLN A 180 -17.36 47.47 -35.07
C GLN A 180 -17.81 46.17 -35.73
N GLY A 181 -16.85 45.30 -36.04
CA GLY A 181 -17.07 44.06 -36.76
C GLY A 181 -17.24 44.24 -38.26
N VAL A 182 -18.11 43.43 -38.88
CA VAL A 182 -18.35 43.46 -40.33
C VAL A 182 -19.82 43.75 -40.58
N TRP A 183 -20.08 44.79 -41.35
CA TRP A 183 -21.42 45.23 -41.71
C TRP A 183 -21.68 44.98 -43.19
N MET A 184 -22.91 44.63 -43.55
CA MET A 184 -23.32 44.47 -44.93
C MET A 184 -24.48 45.39 -45.27
N GLY A 185 -24.45 45.94 -46.48
CA GLY A 185 -25.61 46.55 -47.14
C GLY A 185 -25.81 45.93 -48.52
N VAL A 186 -27.07 45.79 -48.95
CA VAL A 186 -27.39 45.33 -50.31
C VAL A 186 -27.59 46.56 -51.19
N ALA A 187 -26.75 46.75 -52.20
CA ALA A 187 -26.86 47.84 -53.17
C ALA A 187 -27.46 47.36 -54.49
N SER A 188 -28.45 48.10 -55.01
CA SER A 188 -28.99 47.90 -56.36
C SER A 188 -28.73 49.15 -57.18
N THR A 189 -28.05 49.03 -58.32
CA THR A 189 -27.76 50.19 -59.16
C THR A 189 -28.93 50.49 -60.08
N THR A 190 -29.29 51.76 -60.19
CA THR A 190 -30.45 52.22 -61.00
C THR A 190 -30.33 51.85 -62.48
N ASN A 191 -29.09 51.79 -62.99
CA ASN A 191 -28.81 51.60 -64.42
C ASN A 191 -28.59 50.13 -64.79
N ASN A 192 -28.20 49.27 -63.84
CA ASN A 192 -27.93 47.85 -64.09
C ASN A 192 -28.89 46.97 -63.28
N LYS A 193 -30.14 46.86 -63.74
CA LYS A 193 -31.16 46.01 -63.10
C LYS A 193 -30.79 44.53 -63.03
N ASN A 194 -29.80 44.09 -63.82
CA ASN A 194 -29.43 42.69 -63.91
C ASN A 194 -28.57 42.23 -62.73
N GLU A 195 -27.72 43.09 -62.17
CA GLU A 195 -26.75 42.70 -61.14
C GLU A 195 -27.03 43.35 -59.77
N THR A 196 -26.87 42.58 -58.70
CA THR A 196 -26.97 43.07 -57.31
C THR A 196 -25.61 43.09 -56.64
N PHE A 197 -25.31 44.14 -55.89
CA PHE A 197 -24.05 44.26 -55.16
C PHE A 197 -24.27 44.04 -53.66
N LEU A 198 -23.46 43.15 -53.07
CA LEU A 198 -23.36 43.02 -51.62
C LEU A 198 -22.16 43.81 -51.15
N ILE A 199 -22.40 44.88 -50.40
CA ILE A 199 -21.37 45.80 -49.94
C ILE A 199 -20.98 45.43 -48.51
N LEU A 200 -19.72 45.07 -48.29
CA LEU A 200 -19.16 44.75 -46.98
C LEU A 200 -18.29 45.91 -46.47
N ASP A 201 -18.77 46.59 -45.42
CA ASP A 201 -17.97 47.56 -44.66
C ASP A 201 -17.27 46.85 -43.50
N VAL A 202 -15.95 46.78 -43.59
CA VAL A 202 -15.10 46.04 -42.64
C VAL A 202 -14.56 47.03 -41.63
N GLU A 203 -14.52 46.61 -40.36
CA GLU A 203 -13.82 47.34 -39.30
C GLU A 203 -12.45 47.81 -39.78
N GLY A 204 -12.13 49.07 -39.45
CA GLY A 204 -10.88 49.66 -39.88
C GLY A 204 -9.67 48.98 -39.25
N THR A 205 -8.60 48.89 -40.03
CA THR A 205 -7.31 48.41 -39.56
C THR A 205 -6.54 49.53 -38.85
N ASP A 206 -5.51 49.17 -38.09
CA ASP A 206 -4.63 50.10 -37.36
C ASP A 206 -5.42 51.00 -36.38
N GLY A 207 -6.40 50.42 -35.69
CA GLY A 207 -7.13 51.08 -34.64
C GLY A 207 -6.35 51.12 -33.33
N ARG A 208 -7.00 51.60 -32.26
CA ARG A 208 -6.42 51.61 -30.90
C ARG A 208 -7.26 50.84 -29.89
N GLU A 209 -8.48 50.48 -30.26
CA GLU A 209 -9.54 50.15 -29.31
C GLU A 209 -9.52 48.67 -28.88
N ARG A 210 -8.93 47.77 -29.68
CA ARG A 210 -8.87 46.33 -29.40
C ARG A 210 -7.60 45.85 -28.69
N GLY A 211 -6.57 46.69 -28.56
CA GLY A 211 -5.33 46.31 -27.89
C GLY A 211 -4.56 45.19 -28.60
N GLU A 212 -4.15 44.14 -27.88
CA GLU A 212 -3.30 43.08 -28.45
C GLU A 212 -4.05 42.14 -29.42
N ASP A 213 -5.35 41.93 -29.21
CA ASP A 213 -6.21 41.06 -30.05
C ASP A 213 -6.59 41.71 -31.39
N GLU A 214 -6.32 43.00 -31.54
CA GLU A 214 -6.61 43.79 -32.74
C GLU A 214 -6.08 43.14 -34.01
N LYS A 215 -4.80 42.74 -34.00
CA LYS A 215 -4.15 42.14 -35.17
C LYS A 215 -4.74 40.78 -35.54
N ALA A 216 -5.15 39.98 -34.54
CA ALA A 216 -5.78 38.70 -34.80
C ALA A 216 -7.15 38.92 -35.45
N PHE A 217 -7.93 39.87 -34.93
CA PHE A 217 -9.22 40.22 -35.50
C PHE A 217 -9.11 40.81 -36.91
N GLU A 218 -8.21 41.77 -37.14
CA GLU A 218 -7.95 42.37 -38.45
C GLU A 218 -7.58 41.33 -39.51
N ARG A 219 -6.74 40.35 -39.15
CA ARG A 219 -6.38 39.24 -40.04
C ARG A 219 -7.60 38.38 -40.36
N LYS A 220 -8.40 38.03 -39.35
CA LYS A 220 -9.63 37.24 -39.53
C LYS A 220 -10.62 37.98 -40.44
N THR A 221 -10.91 39.25 -40.20
CA THR A 221 -11.88 40.02 -40.99
C THR A 221 -11.36 40.35 -42.39
N SER A 222 -10.06 40.61 -42.56
CA SER A 222 -9.47 40.83 -43.89
C SER A 222 -9.45 39.55 -44.72
N LEU A 223 -9.11 38.42 -44.12
CA LEU A 223 -9.19 37.10 -44.76
C LEU A 223 -10.63 36.76 -45.14
N PHE A 224 -11.57 36.99 -44.23
CA PHE A 224 -13.00 36.82 -44.49
C PHE A 224 -13.46 37.67 -45.68
N SER A 225 -13.08 38.95 -45.71
CA SER A 225 -13.43 39.87 -46.78
C SER A 225 -12.86 39.41 -48.11
N LEU A 226 -11.58 39.00 -48.16
CA LEU A 226 -10.97 38.41 -49.37
C LEU A 226 -11.63 37.08 -49.77
N ALA A 227 -12.04 36.26 -48.81
CA ALA A 227 -12.69 34.97 -49.04
C ALA A 227 -14.11 35.10 -49.63
N LEU A 228 -14.77 36.24 -49.45
CA LEU A 228 -16.10 36.50 -50.02
C LEU A 228 -16.09 37.38 -51.27
N SER A 229 -15.08 38.23 -51.43
CA SER A 229 -15.12 39.32 -52.41
C SER A 229 -14.92 38.87 -53.85
N SER A 230 -15.74 39.43 -54.74
CA SER A 230 -15.41 39.56 -56.16
C SER A 230 -14.47 40.76 -56.40
N VAL A 231 -14.70 41.84 -55.64
CA VAL A 231 -13.87 43.05 -55.64
C VAL A 231 -13.51 43.41 -54.20
N LEU A 232 -12.21 43.48 -53.93
CA LEU A 232 -11.67 43.95 -52.67
C LEU A 232 -11.09 45.35 -52.87
N ILE A 233 -11.74 46.37 -52.33
CA ILE A 233 -11.25 47.75 -52.36
C ILE A 233 -10.25 47.93 -51.21
N ILE A 234 -9.03 48.35 -51.53
CA ILE A 234 -8.03 48.72 -50.52
C ILE A 234 -7.93 50.24 -50.50
N ASN A 235 -8.57 50.86 -49.51
CA ASN A 235 -8.55 52.31 -49.28
C ASN A 235 -7.29 52.69 -48.48
N MET A 236 -6.40 53.47 -49.09
CA MET A 236 -5.13 53.89 -48.49
C MET A 236 -4.80 55.33 -48.83
N TRP A 237 -4.00 56.03 -48.02
CA TRP A 237 -3.54 57.38 -48.34
C TRP A 237 -2.31 57.35 -49.25
N ALA A 238 -2.19 58.32 -50.15
CA ALA A 238 -1.06 58.44 -51.07
C ALA A 238 0.30 58.50 -50.33
N HIS A 239 0.34 59.11 -49.14
CA HIS A 239 1.55 59.25 -48.35
C HIS A 239 1.95 57.99 -47.56
N ASP A 240 1.08 56.97 -47.50
CA ASP A 240 1.41 55.68 -46.89
C ASP A 240 2.07 54.72 -47.88
N ILE A 241 1.94 54.97 -49.18
CA ILE A 241 2.56 54.16 -50.22
C ILE A 241 4.09 54.19 -50.05
N GLY A 242 4.71 53.02 -50.00
CA GLY A 242 6.12 52.82 -49.69
C GLY A 242 6.44 52.63 -48.19
N ARG A 243 5.46 52.77 -47.29
CA ARG A 243 5.61 52.45 -45.86
C ARG A 243 5.03 51.08 -45.54
N TYR A 244 5.89 50.11 -45.24
CA TYR A 244 5.50 48.70 -45.03
C TYR A 244 4.35 48.51 -44.01
N ASN A 245 4.44 49.15 -42.84
CA ASN A 245 3.42 49.04 -41.79
C ASN A 245 2.19 49.89 -42.08
N ALA A 246 2.36 51.17 -42.45
CA ALA A 246 1.23 52.09 -42.65
C ALA A 246 0.36 51.71 -43.86
N ALA A 247 0.95 51.14 -44.92
CA ALA A 247 0.21 50.61 -46.05
C ALA A 247 -0.44 49.24 -45.78
N ASN A 248 -0.35 48.71 -44.56
CA ASN A 248 -0.90 47.40 -44.16
C ASN A 248 -0.39 46.22 -45.03
N ILE A 249 0.84 46.30 -45.54
CA ILE A 249 1.45 45.28 -46.40
C ILE A 249 1.66 43.96 -45.64
N SER A 250 2.01 44.03 -44.35
CA SER A 250 2.14 42.85 -43.49
C SER A 250 0.82 42.09 -43.33
N LEU A 251 -0.29 42.82 -43.17
CA LEU A 251 -1.63 42.24 -43.09
C LEU A 251 -2.00 41.52 -44.39
N LEU A 252 -1.76 42.16 -45.55
CA LEU A 252 -1.98 41.53 -46.85
C LEU A 252 -1.16 40.25 -47.03
N LYS A 253 0.08 40.23 -46.53
CA LYS A 253 0.95 39.04 -46.58
C LYS A 253 0.27 37.86 -45.89
N THR A 254 -0.12 38.03 -44.63
CA THR A 254 -0.75 36.96 -43.86
C THR A 254 -2.10 36.55 -44.47
N VAL A 255 -2.89 37.51 -44.94
CA VAL A 255 -4.19 37.24 -45.55
C VAL A 255 -4.05 36.42 -46.85
N PHE A 256 -3.07 36.73 -47.70
CA PHE A 256 -2.82 35.93 -48.91
C PHE A 256 -2.33 34.52 -48.58
N GLU A 257 -1.44 34.38 -47.61
CA GLU A 257 -0.92 33.07 -47.17
C GLU A 257 -2.04 32.15 -46.69
N LEU A 258 -2.88 32.65 -45.78
CA LEU A 258 -3.99 31.89 -45.22
C LEU A 258 -5.10 31.64 -46.25
N ASN A 259 -5.35 32.57 -47.16
CA ASN A 259 -6.30 32.36 -48.25
C ASN A 259 -5.86 31.21 -49.17
N LEU A 260 -4.56 31.11 -49.49
CA LEU A 260 -4.00 29.98 -50.23
C LEU A 260 -4.20 28.65 -49.49
N GLN A 261 -3.91 28.63 -48.19
CA GLN A 261 -4.02 27.42 -47.36
C GLN A 261 -5.47 26.93 -47.19
N LEU A 262 -6.42 27.83 -46.98
CA LEU A 262 -7.79 27.48 -46.58
C LEU A 262 -8.79 27.41 -47.73
N PHE A 263 -8.72 28.35 -48.67
CA PHE A 263 -9.83 28.58 -49.60
C PHE A 263 -9.47 28.37 -51.07
N GLN A 264 -8.20 28.41 -51.44
CA GLN A 264 -7.82 28.44 -52.86
C GLN A 264 -8.03 27.11 -53.60
N LYS A 265 -7.91 25.96 -52.91
CA LYS A 265 -8.10 24.61 -53.49
C LYS A 265 -9.43 24.43 -54.23
N LYS A 266 -10.47 25.18 -53.84
CA LYS A 266 -11.84 25.04 -54.35
C LYS A 266 -12.27 26.18 -55.28
N ARG A 267 -11.42 27.16 -55.58
CA ARG A 267 -11.82 28.38 -56.30
C ARG A 267 -11.47 28.32 -57.79
N ASN A 268 -12.47 28.64 -58.62
CA ASN A 268 -12.36 28.67 -60.08
C ASN A 268 -12.38 30.09 -60.69
N HIS A 269 -12.33 31.13 -59.86
CA HIS A 269 -12.39 32.54 -60.29
C HIS A 269 -11.24 33.35 -59.69
N LYS A 270 -10.96 34.52 -60.29
CA LYS A 270 -10.01 35.50 -59.76
C LYS A 270 -10.73 36.56 -58.92
N ILE A 271 -10.00 37.25 -58.05
CA ILE A 271 -10.51 38.42 -57.33
C ILE A 271 -9.86 39.69 -57.88
N LEU A 272 -10.65 40.75 -58.06
CA LEU A 272 -10.11 42.07 -58.35
C LEU A 272 -9.70 42.77 -57.05
N ILE A 273 -8.42 43.05 -56.88
CA ILE A 273 -7.93 43.91 -55.81
C ILE A 273 -7.83 45.34 -56.37
N PHE A 274 -8.70 46.20 -55.87
CA PHE A 274 -8.83 47.57 -56.34
C PHE A 274 -8.24 48.56 -55.33
N PHE A 275 -7.03 49.05 -55.61
CA PHE A 275 -6.37 50.05 -54.79
C PHE A 275 -6.96 51.43 -55.04
N LEU A 276 -7.50 52.03 -53.98
CA LEU A 276 -8.05 53.37 -53.99
C LEU A 276 -7.17 54.29 -53.15
N ILE A 277 -6.46 55.16 -53.84
CA ILE A 277 -5.43 56.03 -53.27
C ILE A 277 -6.04 57.39 -52.95
N ARG A 278 -6.17 57.70 -51.67
CA ARG A 278 -6.75 58.93 -51.13
C ARG A 278 -5.72 60.05 -51.05
N ASP A 279 -6.22 61.28 -51.07
CA ASP A 279 -5.46 62.52 -50.88
C ASP A 279 -4.30 62.66 -51.88
N HIS A 280 -4.54 62.22 -53.12
CA HIS A 280 -3.60 62.37 -54.21
C HIS A 280 -3.57 63.83 -54.68
N ASP A 281 -2.39 64.45 -54.59
CA ASP A 281 -2.14 65.86 -54.94
C ASP A 281 -1.65 66.05 -56.38
N GLY A 282 -1.38 64.95 -57.10
CA GLY A 282 -0.88 64.96 -58.48
C GLY A 282 0.63 65.09 -58.62
N VAL A 283 1.40 65.32 -57.53
CA VAL A 283 2.87 65.49 -57.60
C VAL A 283 3.55 64.20 -58.07
N THR A 284 3.15 63.06 -57.51
CA THR A 284 3.59 61.74 -57.97
C THR A 284 2.52 61.15 -58.89
N PRO A 285 2.80 60.91 -60.19
CA PRO A 285 1.80 60.35 -61.10
C PRO A 285 1.28 58.97 -60.67
N LEU A 286 0.00 58.67 -60.97
CA LEU A 286 -0.63 57.38 -60.65
C LEU A 286 0.17 56.17 -61.16
N GLU A 287 0.73 56.24 -62.37
CA GLU A 287 1.53 55.15 -62.94
C GLU A 287 2.77 54.81 -62.10
N ARG A 288 3.36 55.80 -61.42
CA ARG A 288 4.50 55.56 -60.51
C ARG A 288 4.03 54.90 -59.22
N LEU A 289 2.93 55.38 -58.63
CA LEU A 289 2.33 54.79 -57.43
C LEU A 289 1.91 53.34 -57.68
N LYS A 290 1.28 53.09 -58.83
CA LYS A 290 0.91 51.75 -59.31
C LYS A 290 2.13 50.84 -59.43
N ALA A 291 3.21 51.31 -60.07
CA ALA A 291 4.42 50.52 -60.21
C ALA A 291 5.00 50.12 -58.85
N THR A 292 5.06 51.05 -57.89
CA THR A 292 5.53 50.78 -56.52
C THR A 292 4.65 49.75 -55.81
N LEU A 293 3.32 49.92 -55.83
CA LEU A 293 2.41 48.97 -55.20
C LEU A 293 2.49 47.58 -55.85
N MET A 294 2.60 47.50 -57.17
CA MET A 294 2.77 46.22 -57.86
C MET A 294 4.09 45.54 -57.49
N GLU A 295 5.19 46.28 -57.42
CA GLU A 295 6.48 45.75 -56.97
C GLU A 295 6.39 45.20 -55.55
N ASP A 296 5.76 45.94 -54.64
CA ASP A 296 5.54 45.52 -53.25
C ASP A 296 4.70 44.23 -53.18
N ILE A 297 3.63 44.12 -53.98
CA ILE A 297 2.77 42.94 -54.02
C ILE A 297 3.49 41.73 -54.61
N THR A 298 4.21 41.86 -55.73
CA THR A 298 4.97 40.77 -56.34
C THR A 298 6.06 40.27 -55.39
N LYS A 299 6.76 41.18 -54.70
CA LYS A 299 7.75 40.82 -53.68
C LYS A 299 7.10 40.10 -52.51
N LEU A 300 6.02 40.66 -51.97
CA LEU A 300 5.23 40.04 -50.90
C LEU A 300 4.81 38.63 -51.28
N TRP A 301 4.29 38.44 -52.50
CA TRP A 301 3.87 37.13 -53.01
C TRP A 301 5.02 36.15 -53.05
N THR A 302 6.19 36.58 -53.53
CA THR A 302 7.39 35.75 -53.60
C THR A 302 7.81 35.26 -52.20
N ASP A 303 7.71 36.13 -51.20
CA ASP A 303 8.10 35.87 -49.81
C ASP A 303 7.06 35.07 -48.98
N LEU A 304 5.92 34.65 -49.57
CA LEU A 304 4.90 33.82 -48.92
C LEU A 304 5.36 32.36 -48.77
N GLN A 305 5.08 31.76 -47.61
CA GLN A 305 5.20 30.31 -47.40
C GLN A 305 3.97 29.61 -48.01
N LYS A 306 4.11 29.17 -49.27
CA LYS A 306 3.01 28.55 -50.02
C LYS A 306 2.94 27.05 -49.72
N PRO A 307 1.73 26.46 -49.61
CA PRO A 307 1.56 25.01 -49.67
C PRO A 307 2.21 24.42 -50.91
N GLU A 308 2.68 23.16 -50.82
CA GLU A 308 3.46 22.50 -51.88
C GLU A 308 2.82 22.58 -53.27
N GLU A 309 1.49 22.45 -53.34
CA GLU A 309 0.69 22.51 -54.57
C GLU A 309 0.67 23.89 -55.26
N PHE A 310 0.94 24.97 -54.54
CA PHE A 310 0.97 26.34 -55.08
C PHE A 310 2.39 26.87 -55.25
N VAL A 311 3.42 26.04 -55.05
CA VAL A 311 4.81 26.42 -55.28
C VAL A 311 5.00 26.73 -56.78
N GLY A 312 5.48 27.95 -57.08
CA GLY A 312 5.69 28.43 -58.45
C GLY A 312 4.54 29.26 -59.04
N THR A 313 3.40 29.35 -58.34
CA THR A 313 2.30 30.23 -58.74
C THR A 313 2.62 31.71 -58.51
N ARG A 314 2.02 32.59 -59.32
CA ARG A 314 2.14 34.06 -59.23
C ARG A 314 0.87 34.67 -58.64
N GLU A 315 0.98 35.86 -58.08
CA GLU A 315 -0.17 36.64 -57.60
C GLU A 315 -1.20 36.85 -58.70
N SER A 316 -0.72 37.03 -59.94
CA SER A 316 -1.54 37.22 -61.12
C SER A 316 -2.37 35.99 -61.49
N ASP A 317 -2.06 34.81 -60.95
CA ASP A 317 -2.84 33.60 -61.22
C ASP A 317 -4.16 33.61 -60.43
N PHE A 318 -4.22 34.38 -59.34
CA PHE A 318 -5.35 34.45 -58.41
C PHE A 318 -6.03 35.82 -58.37
N PHE A 319 -5.25 36.88 -58.60
CA PHE A 319 -5.70 38.26 -58.47
C PHE A 319 -5.45 39.05 -59.75
N ASP A 320 -6.37 39.95 -60.06
CA ASP A 320 -6.11 41.06 -60.97
C ASP A 320 -6.06 42.35 -60.15
N PHE A 321 -5.31 43.34 -60.61
CA PHE A 321 -5.05 44.57 -59.84
C PHE A 321 -5.45 45.81 -60.62
N GLU A 322 -6.14 46.71 -59.93
CA GLU A 322 -6.58 47.99 -60.48
C GLU A 322 -6.33 49.13 -59.50
N PHE A 323 -6.16 50.35 -60.03
CA PHE A 323 -5.71 51.50 -59.26
C PHE A 323 -6.52 52.74 -59.65
N THR A 324 -6.93 53.52 -58.66
CA THR A 324 -7.53 54.83 -58.86
C THR A 324 -7.07 55.78 -57.76
N THR A 325 -7.13 57.08 -58.04
CA THR A 325 -6.81 58.14 -57.09
C THR A 325 -8.05 58.95 -56.79
N LEU A 326 -8.14 59.52 -55.58
CA LEU A 326 -9.11 60.56 -55.23
C LEU A 326 -8.36 61.74 -54.60
N PRO A 327 -8.73 62.99 -54.91
CA PRO A 327 -8.12 64.16 -54.29
C PRO A 327 -8.58 64.30 -52.83
N HIS A 328 -8.02 65.28 -52.12
CA HIS A 328 -8.33 65.49 -50.73
C HIS A 328 -9.79 65.94 -50.51
N LYS A 329 -10.56 65.19 -49.72
CA LYS A 329 -12.00 65.43 -49.49
C LYS A 329 -12.30 66.83 -48.94
N ILE A 330 -11.53 67.29 -47.95
CA ILE A 330 -11.77 68.57 -47.25
C ILE A 330 -11.25 69.77 -48.05
N TYR A 331 -10.01 69.72 -48.56
CA TYR A 331 -9.39 70.84 -49.27
C TYR A 331 -9.80 70.98 -50.74
N SER A 332 -10.29 69.90 -51.37
CA SER A 332 -10.71 69.89 -52.78
C SER A 332 -12.07 69.17 -52.98
N PRO A 333 -13.15 69.61 -52.31
CA PRO A 333 -14.42 68.87 -52.25
C PRO A 333 -15.10 68.69 -53.61
N THR A 334 -15.07 69.70 -54.49
CA THR A 334 -15.67 69.64 -55.82
C THR A 334 -14.95 68.63 -56.72
N ALA A 335 -13.63 68.64 -56.72
CA ALA A 335 -12.81 67.68 -57.45
C ALA A 335 -12.99 66.26 -56.89
N PHE A 336 -13.09 66.12 -55.56
CA PHE A 336 -13.35 64.86 -54.89
C PHE A 336 -14.69 64.27 -55.33
N LEU A 337 -15.77 65.03 -55.22
CA LEU A 337 -17.10 64.58 -55.64
C LEU A 337 -17.14 64.28 -57.14
N GLY A 338 -16.48 65.08 -57.98
CA GLY A 338 -16.38 64.84 -59.41
C GLY A 338 -15.68 63.52 -59.75
N GLN A 339 -14.56 63.18 -59.09
CA GLN A 339 -13.87 61.90 -59.31
C GLN A 339 -14.62 60.71 -58.68
N VAL A 340 -15.30 60.92 -57.56
CA VAL A 340 -16.18 59.89 -56.97
C VAL A 340 -17.34 59.57 -57.92
N GLU A 341 -17.93 60.58 -58.58
CA GLU A 341 -18.98 60.37 -59.57
C GLU A 341 -18.44 59.61 -60.80
N GLN A 342 -17.25 59.96 -61.31
CA GLN A 342 -16.60 59.19 -62.38
C GLN A 342 -16.34 57.74 -61.97
N LEU A 343 -15.89 57.52 -60.73
CA LEU A 343 -15.67 56.19 -60.18
C LEU A 343 -16.99 55.41 -60.04
N LYS A 344 -18.06 56.06 -59.60
CA LYS A 344 -19.41 55.47 -59.49
C LYS A 344 -19.93 54.99 -60.84
N GLN A 345 -19.65 55.70 -61.93
CA GLN A 345 -20.02 55.25 -63.29
C GLN A 345 -19.38 53.92 -63.66
N ARG A 346 -18.17 53.64 -63.16
CA ARG A 346 -17.49 52.35 -63.38
C ARG A 346 -18.17 51.17 -62.70
N PHE A 347 -19.01 51.41 -61.69
CA PHE A 347 -19.84 50.39 -61.05
C PHE A 347 -21.28 50.36 -61.59
N SER A 348 -21.66 51.30 -62.45
CA SER A 348 -23.05 51.46 -62.91
C SER A 348 -23.24 51.12 -64.38
N ASP A 349 -22.27 51.42 -65.24
CA ASP A 349 -22.36 51.21 -66.69
C ASP A 349 -21.76 49.87 -67.13
N SER A 350 -22.58 48.82 -67.16
CA SER A 350 -22.16 47.46 -67.52
C SER A 350 -21.71 47.29 -68.98
N GLY A 351 -21.99 48.27 -69.85
CA GLY A 351 -21.55 48.26 -71.24
C GLY A 351 -20.14 48.81 -71.45
N ALA A 352 -19.60 49.57 -70.49
CA ALA A 352 -18.27 50.17 -70.58
C ALA A 352 -17.16 49.13 -70.33
N ASP A 353 -16.05 49.20 -71.06
CA ASP A 353 -14.90 48.30 -70.81
C ASP A 353 -14.26 48.53 -69.43
N SER A 354 -14.42 49.75 -68.87
CA SER A 354 -13.98 50.11 -67.53
C SER A 354 -14.91 49.62 -66.40
N PHE A 355 -15.98 48.90 -66.73
CA PHE A 355 -16.96 48.38 -65.77
C PHE A 355 -16.32 47.38 -64.79
N ILE A 356 -16.67 47.55 -63.52
CA ILE A 356 -16.31 46.69 -62.41
C ILE A 356 -17.61 46.42 -61.63
N PRO A 357 -17.92 45.18 -61.25
CA PRO A 357 -17.16 43.94 -61.42
C PRO A 357 -17.41 43.21 -62.75
N LYS A 358 -16.34 42.74 -63.41
CA LYS A 358 -16.45 41.86 -64.58
C LYS A 358 -16.87 40.45 -64.15
N ARG A 359 -17.63 39.74 -64.99
CA ARG A 359 -18.16 38.38 -64.71
C ARG A 359 -17.08 37.37 -64.27
N LYS A 360 -15.85 37.49 -64.79
CA LYS A 360 -14.70 36.63 -64.40
C LYS A 360 -14.30 36.70 -62.92
N TYR A 361 -14.80 37.70 -62.18
CA TYR A 361 -14.54 37.86 -60.75
C TYR A 361 -15.66 37.29 -59.86
N ARG A 362 -16.74 36.79 -60.47
CA ARG A 362 -17.85 36.20 -59.72
C ARG A 362 -17.56 34.76 -59.36
N ASN A 363 -18.11 34.34 -58.22
CA ASN A 363 -18.08 32.95 -57.82
C ASN A 363 -19.28 32.21 -58.41
N ASP A 364 -19.07 31.56 -59.56
CA ASP A 364 -20.12 30.82 -60.27
C ASP A 364 -20.53 29.50 -59.56
N ASP A 365 -19.94 29.19 -58.40
CA ASP A 365 -20.27 27.98 -57.61
C ASP A 365 -21.29 28.24 -56.49
N ILE A 366 -21.54 29.51 -56.11
CA ILE A 366 -22.41 29.87 -54.97
C ILE A 366 -23.56 30.76 -55.45
N PRO A 367 -24.81 30.24 -55.55
CA PRO A 367 -25.97 31.07 -55.89
C PRO A 367 -26.36 31.99 -54.72
N ALA A 368 -27.12 33.05 -55.04
CA ALA A 368 -27.51 34.11 -54.09
C ALA A 368 -28.23 33.58 -52.83
N ASP A 369 -29.09 32.57 -52.97
CA ASP A 369 -29.78 31.91 -51.87
C ASP A 369 -28.86 31.07 -50.96
N GLY A 370 -27.74 30.59 -51.50
CA GLY A 370 -26.69 29.89 -50.75
C GLY A 370 -25.65 30.80 -50.09
N PHE A 371 -25.67 32.11 -50.37
CA PHE A 371 -24.59 33.02 -49.97
C PHE A 371 -24.40 33.14 -48.46
N TYR A 372 -25.50 33.20 -47.68
CA TYR A 372 -25.43 33.26 -46.22
C TYR A 372 -24.69 32.04 -45.66
N GLN A 373 -25.08 30.85 -46.09
CA GLN A 373 -24.55 29.59 -45.58
C GLN A 373 -23.07 29.43 -45.92
N PHE A 374 -22.69 29.83 -47.14
CA PHE A 374 -21.30 29.91 -47.55
C PHE A 374 -20.50 30.85 -46.65
N SER A 375 -21.00 32.08 -46.44
CA SER A 375 -20.33 33.09 -45.62
C SER A 375 -20.18 32.65 -44.16
N TYR A 376 -21.21 32.02 -43.60
CA TYR A 376 -21.16 31.43 -42.25
C TYR A 376 -20.04 30.38 -42.14
N GLN A 377 -19.98 29.45 -43.10
CA GLN A 377 -18.96 28.40 -43.11
C GLN A 377 -17.54 28.96 -43.27
N VAL A 378 -17.37 29.97 -44.10
CA VAL A 378 -16.08 30.67 -44.26
C VAL A 378 -15.65 31.28 -42.92
N TRP A 379 -16.54 31.98 -42.22
CA TRP A 379 -16.20 32.59 -40.91
C TRP A 379 -15.87 31.54 -39.85
N GLU A 380 -16.66 30.47 -39.72
CA GLU A 380 -16.38 29.40 -38.76
C GLU A 380 -15.05 28.68 -39.06
N THR A 381 -14.71 28.50 -40.33
CA THR A 381 -13.41 27.95 -40.74
C THR A 381 -12.26 28.88 -40.32
N ILE A 382 -12.43 30.20 -40.50
CA ILE A 382 -11.44 31.20 -40.09
C ILE A 382 -11.31 31.24 -38.55
N LYS A 383 -12.43 31.22 -37.82
CA LYS A 383 -12.47 31.31 -36.37
C LYS A 383 -11.89 30.07 -35.69
N SER A 384 -12.12 28.89 -36.26
CA SER A 384 -11.60 27.62 -35.73
C SER A 384 -10.13 27.37 -36.05
N ASN A 385 -9.53 28.14 -36.98
CA ASN A 385 -8.13 28.00 -37.33
C ASN A 385 -7.23 28.63 -36.25
N ARG A 386 -6.58 27.77 -35.47
CA ARG A 386 -5.66 28.14 -34.39
C ARG A 386 -4.42 28.91 -34.89
N ASP A 387 -4.04 28.80 -36.16
CA ASP A 387 -2.89 29.53 -36.72
C ASP A 387 -3.12 31.06 -36.76
N LEU A 388 -4.39 31.48 -36.74
CA LEU A 388 -4.79 32.88 -36.63
C LEU A 388 -4.73 33.41 -35.20
N ASP A 389 -4.87 32.53 -34.21
CA ASP A 389 -4.77 32.81 -32.77
C ASP A 389 -3.30 32.79 -32.34
N LEU A 390 -2.50 33.62 -33.01
CA LEU A 390 -1.11 33.83 -32.61
C LEU A 390 -1.12 34.42 -31.21
N PRO A 391 -0.53 33.73 -30.22
CA PRO A 391 -0.47 34.23 -28.86
C PRO A 391 0.19 35.60 -28.86
N SER A 392 -0.30 36.48 -28.01
CA SER A 392 0.23 37.83 -27.91
C SER A 392 1.74 37.78 -27.60
N GLN A 393 2.47 38.87 -27.88
CA GLN A 393 3.91 38.89 -27.54
C GLN A 393 4.15 38.62 -26.05
N LYS A 394 3.22 39.04 -25.18
CA LYS A 394 3.25 38.75 -23.75
C LYS A 394 2.98 37.28 -23.46
N GLU A 395 1.99 36.67 -24.12
CA GLU A 395 1.66 35.26 -23.95
C GLU A 395 2.75 34.33 -24.50
N MET A 396 3.31 34.64 -25.67
CA MET A 396 4.41 33.87 -26.27
C MET A 396 5.65 33.92 -25.39
N LEU A 397 5.99 35.11 -24.89
CA LEU A 397 7.07 35.28 -23.92
C LEU A 397 6.76 34.53 -22.62
N ALA A 398 5.51 34.61 -22.13
CA ALA A 398 5.06 33.88 -20.95
C ALA A 398 5.18 32.37 -21.13
N LEU A 399 4.76 31.82 -22.27
CA LEU A 399 4.86 30.40 -22.58
C LEU A 399 6.31 29.92 -22.54
N TYR A 400 7.19 30.61 -23.27
CA TYR A 400 8.61 30.27 -23.31
C TYR A 400 9.26 30.38 -21.91
N ARG A 401 9.00 31.47 -21.19
CA ARG A 401 9.56 31.70 -19.86
C ARG A 401 9.02 30.73 -18.82
N CYS A 402 7.71 30.46 -18.82
CA CYS A 402 7.11 29.48 -17.93
C CYS A 402 7.66 28.08 -18.20
N ASP A 403 7.94 27.71 -19.46
CA ASP A 403 8.60 26.43 -19.78
C ASP A 403 10.04 26.38 -19.23
N GLU A 404 10.82 27.47 -19.35
CA GLU A 404 12.13 27.56 -18.69
C GLU A 404 12.00 27.43 -17.16
N PHE A 405 11.00 28.07 -16.55
CA PHE A 405 10.76 28.00 -15.10
C PHE A 405 10.32 26.60 -14.66
N VAL A 406 9.50 25.89 -15.45
CA VAL A 406 9.11 24.51 -15.19
C VAL A 406 10.34 23.60 -15.19
N GLU A 407 11.21 23.71 -16.19
CA GLU A 407 12.43 22.88 -16.27
C GLU A 407 13.44 23.22 -15.17
N GLN A 408 13.58 24.50 -14.81
CA GLN A 408 14.40 24.93 -13.66
C GLN A 408 13.84 24.37 -12.35
N SER A 409 12.52 24.45 -12.14
CA SER A 409 11.84 23.94 -10.96
C SER A 409 11.92 22.43 -10.87
N MET A 410 11.79 21.71 -11.99
CA MET A 410 12.00 20.26 -12.06
C MET A 410 13.45 19.85 -11.79
N THR A 411 14.42 20.65 -12.25
CA THR A 411 15.83 20.41 -11.95
C THR A 411 16.11 20.58 -10.46
N GLN A 412 15.52 21.59 -9.83
CA GLN A 412 15.62 21.82 -8.38
C GLN A 412 14.91 20.71 -7.60
N PHE A 413 13.68 20.34 -7.98
CA PHE A 413 12.97 19.19 -7.44
C PHE A 413 13.81 17.91 -7.48
N THR A 414 14.39 17.59 -8.65
CA THR A 414 15.20 16.39 -8.85
C THR A 414 16.44 16.39 -7.95
N ARG A 415 17.05 17.56 -7.74
CA ARG A 415 18.19 17.72 -6.82
C ARG A 415 17.77 17.49 -5.37
N ASP A 416 16.66 18.08 -4.95
CA ASP A 416 16.22 18.08 -3.55
C ASP A 416 15.59 16.75 -3.13
N ILE A 417 14.91 16.06 -4.06
CA ILE A 417 14.32 14.74 -3.81
C ILE A 417 15.37 13.61 -3.84
N LYS A 418 16.52 13.81 -4.49
CA LYS A 418 17.55 12.77 -4.69
C LYS A 418 17.97 12.06 -3.39
N PRO A 419 18.29 12.74 -2.27
CA PRO A 419 18.64 12.08 -1.03
C PRO A 419 17.51 11.19 -0.48
N ILE A 420 16.25 11.64 -0.60
CA ILE A 420 15.07 10.90 -0.17
C ILE A 420 14.85 9.68 -1.06
N LYS A 421 14.94 9.87 -2.38
CA LYS A 421 14.83 8.81 -3.39
C LYS A 421 15.87 7.72 -3.15
N GLU A 422 17.14 8.07 -3.00
CA GLU A 422 18.20 7.10 -2.70
C GLU A 422 18.01 6.40 -1.35
N HIS A 423 17.46 7.09 -0.34
CA HIS A 423 17.18 6.50 0.97
C HIS A 423 16.06 5.45 0.89
N ILE A 424 14.99 5.74 0.15
CA ILE A 424 13.87 4.83 -0.09
C ILE A 424 14.30 3.65 -0.97
N GLU A 425 15.03 3.89 -2.07
CA GLU A 425 15.51 2.85 -3.00
C GLU A 425 16.51 1.88 -2.34
N ARG A 426 17.27 2.33 -1.33
CA ARG A 426 18.12 1.47 -0.49
C ARG A 426 17.32 0.65 0.54
N GLY A 427 15.99 0.68 0.48
CA GLY A 427 15.10 -0.07 1.38
C GLY A 427 15.00 0.53 2.78
N ARG A 428 15.15 1.85 2.94
CA ARG A 428 14.96 2.53 4.22
C ARG A 428 13.70 3.38 4.19
N ILE A 429 13.00 3.48 5.31
CA ILE A 429 11.83 4.34 5.42
C ILE A 429 12.30 5.77 5.67
N GLN A 430 11.72 6.72 4.93
CA GLN A 430 11.93 8.13 5.18
C GLN A 430 10.89 8.62 6.19
N GLU A 431 11.34 8.95 7.41
CA GLU A 431 10.51 9.59 8.42
C GLU A 431 10.00 10.95 7.94
N GLN A 432 8.72 11.23 8.23
CA GLN A 432 8.01 12.45 7.81
C GLN A 432 8.10 12.69 6.29
N PHE A 433 8.05 11.61 5.50
CA PHE A 433 8.12 11.69 4.04
C PHE A 433 7.05 12.65 3.48
N GLY A 434 5.81 12.60 3.99
CA GLY A 434 4.73 13.46 3.55
C GLY A 434 5.04 14.95 3.69
N GLU A 435 5.47 15.36 4.88
CA GLU A 435 5.82 16.76 5.18
C GLU A 435 7.07 17.20 4.41
N LYS A 436 8.11 16.36 4.31
CA LYS A 436 9.33 16.67 3.54
C LYS A 436 9.03 16.81 2.05
N SER A 437 8.24 15.90 1.50
CA SER A 437 7.81 15.93 0.10
C SER A 437 6.94 17.14 -0.19
N LYS A 438 6.05 17.54 0.74
CA LYS A 438 5.26 18.77 0.62
C LYS A 438 6.13 20.01 0.65
N ARG A 439 7.11 20.09 1.56
CA ARG A 439 8.09 21.20 1.58
C ARG A 439 8.88 21.28 0.27
N ILE A 440 9.34 20.15 -0.26
CA ILE A 440 10.05 20.10 -1.55
C ILE A 440 9.14 20.50 -2.71
N LEU A 441 7.88 20.05 -2.71
CA LEU A 441 6.87 20.46 -3.69
C LEU A 441 6.65 21.98 -3.62
N ASP A 442 6.39 22.54 -2.44
CA ASP A 442 6.13 23.96 -2.26
C ASP A 442 7.36 24.81 -2.60
N GLN A 443 8.57 24.35 -2.27
CA GLN A 443 9.82 24.99 -2.71
C GLN A 443 9.95 24.97 -4.23
N SER A 444 9.67 23.84 -4.88
CA SER A 444 9.73 23.71 -6.33
C SER A 444 8.67 24.59 -7.02
N LEU A 445 7.48 24.68 -6.44
CA LEU A 445 6.42 25.57 -6.91
C LEU A 445 6.77 27.04 -6.66
N SER A 446 7.43 27.39 -5.56
CA SER A 446 7.89 28.76 -5.30
C SER A 446 8.96 29.21 -6.29
N VAL A 447 9.88 28.32 -6.69
CA VAL A 447 10.89 28.59 -7.72
C VAL A 447 10.23 28.90 -9.07
N TYR A 448 9.06 28.30 -9.33
CA TYR A 448 8.23 28.62 -10.49
C TYR A 448 7.43 29.91 -10.28
N ASP A 449 6.74 30.06 -9.15
CA ASP A 449 5.76 31.11 -8.89
C ASP A 449 6.42 32.51 -8.81
N GLU A 450 7.57 32.65 -8.15
CA GLU A 450 8.27 33.94 -7.98
C GLU A 450 8.57 34.66 -9.31
N PRO A 451 9.22 34.03 -10.30
CA PRO A 451 9.44 34.66 -11.60
C PRO A 451 8.16 34.67 -12.46
N ALA A 452 7.25 33.70 -12.29
CA ALA A 452 6.05 33.56 -13.12
C ALA A 452 4.97 34.63 -12.87
N GLN A 453 4.90 35.23 -11.67
CA GLN A 453 3.89 36.26 -11.30
C GLN A 453 3.80 37.47 -12.25
N ARG A 454 4.86 37.75 -13.01
CA ARG A 454 4.93 38.89 -13.94
C ARG A 454 4.33 38.59 -15.32
N TYR A 455 3.93 37.35 -15.55
CA TYR A 455 3.47 36.84 -16.85
C TYR A 455 1.96 36.58 -16.86
N HIS A 456 1.44 36.24 -18.03
CA HIS A 456 0.02 36.03 -18.27
C HIS A 456 -0.58 34.95 -17.35
N LEU A 457 -1.61 35.30 -16.59
CA LEU A 457 -2.13 34.50 -15.48
C LEU A 457 -2.59 33.10 -15.92
N GLU A 458 -3.34 32.99 -17.03
CA GLU A 458 -3.84 31.69 -17.49
C GLU A 458 -2.70 30.76 -17.92
N THR A 459 -1.69 31.31 -18.61
CA THR A 459 -0.49 30.57 -19.01
C THR A 459 0.25 30.08 -17.78
N VAL A 460 0.41 30.95 -16.79
CA VAL A 460 1.09 30.64 -15.53
C VAL A 460 0.36 29.52 -14.78
N GLN A 461 -0.96 29.62 -14.62
CA GLN A 461 -1.77 28.60 -13.93
C GLN A 461 -1.72 27.25 -14.65
N LYS A 462 -1.87 27.24 -15.98
CA LYS A 462 -1.83 26.02 -16.79
C LYS A 462 -0.48 25.31 -16.66
N LYS A 463 0.63 26.05 -16.77
CA LYS A 463 1.98 25.49 -16.65
C LYS A 463 2.30 25.06 -15.20
N ARG A 464 1.79 25.79 -14.20
CA ARG A 464 1.88 25.43 -12.79
C ARG A 464 1.21 24.09 -12.48
N GLN A 465 0.03 23.84 -13.07
CA GLN A 465 -0.66 22.56 -12.91
C GLN A 465 0.15 21.41 -13.51
N VAL A 466 0.68 21.59 -14.73
CA VAL A 466 1.56 20.59 -15.38
C VAL A 466 2.79 20.26 -14.53
N LEU A 467 3.43 21.27 -13.93
CA LEU A 467 4.54 21.07 -13.00
C LEU A 467 4.11 20.28 -11.75
N THR A 468 2.97 20.65 -11.17
CA THR A 468 2.42 20.00 -9.97
C THR A 468 2.16 18.51 -10.24
N ASP A 469 1.48 18.19 -11.35
CA ASP A 469 1.15 16.80 -11.72
C ASP A 469 2.42 15.96 -11.96
N ARG A 470 3.43 16.54 -12.62
CA ARG A 470 4.72 15.88 -12.87
C ARG A 470 5.45 15.56 -11.57
N ILE A 471 5.48 16.50 -10.62
CA ILE A 471 6.10 16.29 -9.31
C ILE A 471 5.32 15.24 -8.50
N LEU A 472 3.99 15.33 -8.44
CA LEU A 472 3.16 14.39 -7.70
C LEU A 472 3.28 12.97 -8.24
N THR A 473 3.49 12.79 -9.54
CA THR A 473 3.73 11.46 -10.14
C THR A 473 5.01 10.82 -9.61
N GLU A 474 6.12 11.55 -9.54
CA GLU A 474 7.39 11.05 -8.98
C GLU A 474 7.28 10.79 -7.47
N LEU A 475 6.59 11.67 -6.74
CA LEU A 475 6.38 11.49 -5.30
C LEU A 475 5.48 10.28 -5.00
N LYS A 476 4.46 10.02 -5.83
CA LYS A 476 3.58 8.84 -5.71
C LYS A 476 4.35 7.54 -5.86
N TYR A 477 5.26 7.47 -6.84
CA TYR A 477 6.15 6.32 -7.00
C TYR A 477 6.98 6.04 -5.72
N LEU A 478 7.53 7.09 -5.10
CA LEU A 478 8.27 6.96 -3.84
C LEU A 478 7.39 6.56 -2.66
N PHE A 479 6.17 7.10 -2.59
CA PHE A 479 5.18 6.71 -1.59
C PHE A 479 4.85 5.22 -1.67
N ASP A 480 4.59 4.69 -2.87
CA ASP A 480 4.25 3.27 -3.06
C ASP A 480 5.42 2.37 -2.65
N LYS A 481 6.65 2.76 -3.00
CA LYS A 481 7.87 2.07 -2.54
C LYS A 481 8.04 2.11 -1.03
N GLN A 482 7.69 3.23 -0.40
CA GLN A 482 7.71 3.37 1.06
C GLN A 482 6.65 2.48 1.72
N MET A 483 5.45 2.32 1.14
CA MET A 483 4.39 1.44 1.66
C MET A 483 4.79 -0.04 1.60
N GLU A 484 5.35 -0.48 0.48
CA GLU A 484 5.90 -1.83 0.31
C GLU A 484 6.91 -2.15 1.43
N ARG A 485 7.85 -1.22 1.67
CA ARG A 485 8.87 -1.39 2.70
C ARG A 485 8.33 -1.28 4.12
N LEU A 486 7.34 -0.42 4.36
CA LEU A 486 6.69 -0.30 5.65
C LEU A 486 5.96 -1.58 6.04
N ASN A 487 5.36 -2.27 5.07
CA ASN A 487 4.74 -3.58 5.29
C ASN A 487 5.79 -4.59 5.83
N GLU A 488 6.94 -4.69 5.17
CA GLU A 488 8.05 -5.56 5.60
C GLU A 488 8.59 -5.19 6.98
N ASN A 489 8.86 -3.91 7.22
CA ASN A 489 9.37 -3.45 8.51
C ASN A 489 8.36 -3.67 9.64
N THR A 490 7.06 -3.57 9.36
CA THR A 490 6.02 -3.86 10.34
C THR A 490 5.98 -5.34 10.70
N LEU A 491 6.21 -6.24 9.73
CA LEU A 491 6.35 -7.67 10.00
C LEU A 491 7.60 -7.99 10.83
N VAL A 492 8.71 -7.29 10.59
CA VAL A 492 9.91 -7.40 11.44
C VAL A 492 9.63 -6.88 12.86
N PHE A 493 8.94 -5.76 12.99
CA PHE A 493 8.53 -5.21 14.29
C PHE A 493 7.59 -6.15 15.03
N TYR A 494 6.56 -6.68 14.36
CA TYR A 494 5.67 -7.72 14.86
C TYR A 494 6.46 -8.92 15.40
N ASN A 495 7.41 -9.46 14.62
CA ASN A 495 8.26 -10.56 15.06
C ASN A 495 9.16 -10.19 16.25
N SER A 496 9.62 -8.94 16.32
CA SER A 496 10.41 -8.46 17.47
C SER A 496 9.59 -8.38 18.75
N LEU A 497 8.32 -7.95 18.67
CA LEU A 497 7.40 -7.92 19.80
C LEU A 497 7.11 -9.34 20.32
N ILE A 498 6.98 -10.31 19.42
CA ILE A 498 6.86 -11.72 19.79
C ILE A 498 8.11 -12.17 20.53
N LYS A 499 9.30 -11.87 19.98
CA LYS A 499 10.57 -12.28 20.55
C LYS A 499 10.82 -11.67 21.93
N GLU A 500 10.56 -10.38 22.10
CA GLU A 500 10.68 -9.68 23.39
C GLU A 500 9.80 -10.31 24.47
N PHE A 501 8.58 -10.71 24.10
CA PHE A 501 7.69 -11.41 25.02
C PHE A 501 8.18 -12.82 25.36
N THR A 502 8.76 -13.54 24.40
CA THR A 502 9.34 -14.87 24.68
C THR A 502 10.62 -14.79 25.50
N ASP A 503 11.44 -13.76 25.30
CA ASP A 503 12.71 -13.56 26.01
C ASP A 503 12.44 -13.10 27.47
N SER A 504 11.46 -12.22 27.68
CA SER A 504 11.05 -11.80 29.04
C SER A 504 10.46 -12.94 29.86
N ASN A 505 9.70 -13.85 29.24
CA ASN A 505 9.17 -15.03 29.94
C ASN A 505 10.22 -16.11 30.22
N THR A 506 11.28 -16.21 29.41
CA THR A 506 12.37 -17.18 29.64
C THR A 506 13.44 -16.64 30.61
N GLY A 507 13.73 -15.34 30.58
CA GLY A 507 14.73 -14.68 31.43
C GLY A 507 14.40 -14.64 32.93
N SER A 508 13.11 -14.69 33.29
CA SER A 508 12.66 -14.71 34.69
C SER A 508 13.08 -15.97 35.48
N SER A 509 13.65 -16.99 34.82
CA SER A 509 14.13 -18.22 35.47
C SER A 509 15.65 -18.29 35.63
N SER A 510 16.41 -17.34 35.09
CA SER A 510 17.89 -17.39 35.07
C SER A 510 18.58 -16.23 35.81
N GLY A 511 17.82 -15.41 36.54
CA GLY A 511 18.33 -14.30 37.33
C GLY A 511 18.50 -14.62 38.82
N SER A 512 19.51 -15.41 39.22
CA SER A 512 20.16 -15.23 40.52
C SER A 512 21.49 -15.97 40.63
N GLY A 513 22.58 -15.19 40.56
CA GLY A 513 23.77 -15.37 41.40
C GLY A 513 24.60 -16.65 41.22
N ASN A 514 25.65 -16.53 40.41
CA ASN A 514 27.00 -17.07 40.65
C ASN A 514 27.13 -17.95 41.91
N ASN A 515 26.89 -19.25 41.75
CA ASN A 515 27.40 -20.27 42.67
C ASN A 515 27.84 -21.48 41.85
N ASN A 516 29.03 -21.34 41.27
CA ASN A 516 29.80 -22.48 40.83
C ASN A 516 29.98 -23.44 42.02
N ASN A 517 29.72 -24.72 41.77
CA ASN A 517 29.90 -25.86 42.66
C ASN A 517 28.76 -26.15 43.67
N LYS A 518 27.66 -26.72 43.17
CA LYS A 518 27.06 -27.89 43.85
C LYS A 518 26.40 -28.83 42.83
N LYS A 519 26.75 -30.10 42.98
CA LYS A 519 26.39 -31.23 42.11
C LYS A 519 24.88 -31.28 41.84
N ARG A 520 24.56 -31.53 40.57
CA ARG A 520 23.22 -31.82 40.05
C ARG A 520 22.64 -33.08 40.71
N ASP A 521 21.77 -32.89 41.69
CA ASP A 521 20.81 -33.92 42.09
C ASP A 521 19.52 -33.71 41.27
N GLY A 522 19.10 -34.76 40.56
CA GLY A 522 18.03 -34.76 39.57
C GLY A 522 16.62 -34.63 40.15
N SER A 523 16.32 -33.49 40.75
CA SER A 523 14.98 -33.13 41.22
C SER A 523 14.23 -32.33 40.16
N SER A 524 13.10 -32.91 39.71
CA SER A 524 12.04 -32.38 38.84
C SER A 524 12.16 -30.91 38.43
N VAL A 525 12.46 -30.67 37.14
CA VAL A 525 12.26 -29.37 36.49
C VAL A 525 10.82 -28.95 36.74
N LEU A 526 10.64 -27.84 37.47
CA LEU A 526 9.34 -27.29 37.81
C LEU A 526 8.70 -26.79 36.51
N LEU A 527 7.85 -27.65 35.92
CA LEU A 527 7.09 -27.41 34.69
C LEU A 527 6.10 -26.26 34.92
N THR A 528 6.59 -25.03 34.88
CA THR A 528 5.75 -23.83 34.88
C THR A 528 5.34 -23.49 33.46
N ALA A 529 4.20 -22.82 33.29
CA ALA A 529 3.76 -22.32 31.98
C ALA A 529 4.85 -21.47 31.29
N ALA A 530 5.59 -20.67 32.08
CA ALA A 530 6.73 -19.89 31.62
C ALA A 530 7.88 -20.77 31.10
N SER A 531 8.22 -21.86 31.80
CA SER A 531 9.30 -22.78 31.39
C SER A 531 9.03 -23.49 30.06
N VAL A 532 7.77 -23.64 29.68
CA VAL A 532 7.35 -24.27 28.40
C VAL A 532 7.14 -23.22 27.29
N GLY A 533 7.34 -21.94 27.58
CA GLY A 533 7.13 -20.85 26.63
C GLY A 533 5.67 -20.72 26.23
N ILE A 534 4.75 -20.94 27.18
CA ILE A 534 3.33 -20.66 27.01
C ILE A 534 3.06 -19.21 27.35
N ILE A 535 2.40 -18.51 26.43
CA ILE A 535 2.04 -17.10 26.56
C ILE A 535 0.82 -16.99 27.47
N PRO A 536 0.93 -16.36 28.66
CA PRO A 536 -0.24 -16.10 29.50
C PRO A 536 -1.17 -15.08 28.84
N GLN A 537 -2.48 -15.27 29.00
CA GLN A 537 -3.50 -14.37 28.46
C GLN A 537 -3.38 -14.20 26.93
N PHE A 538 -3.22 -15.31 26.20
CA PHE A 538 -2.91 -15.34 24.78
C PHE A 538 -3.83 -14.48 23.94
N SER A 539 -5.14 -14.46 24.22
CA SER A 539 -6.09 -13.62 23.46
C SER A 539 -5.85 -12.12 23.65
N THR A 540 -5.62 -11.70 24.89
CA THR A 540 -5.33 -10.29 25.22
C THR A 540 -3.97 -9.90 24.67
N TRP A 541 -2.99 -10.78 24.80
CA TRP A 541 -1.65 -10.59 24.27
C TRP A 541 -1.63 -10.49 22.74
N SER A 542 -2.27 -11.43 22.02
CA SER A 542 -2.27 -11.45 20.56
C SER A 542 -2.98 -10.23 19.97
N ASN A 543 -4.11 -9.83 20.56
CA ASN A 543 -4.79 -8.59 20.21
C ASN A 543 -3.92 -7.36 20.50
N GLY A 544 -3.19 -7.36 21.62
CA GLY A 544 -2.24 -6.29 21.96
C GLY A 544 -1.09 -6.18 20.96
N ILE A 545 -0.51 -7.31 20.53
CA ILE A 545 0.57 -7.36 19.53
C ILE A 545 0.06 -6.91 18.16
N LYS A 546 -1.10 -7.41 17.74
CA LYS A 546 -1.76 -6.99 16.49
C LYS A 546 -2.01 -5.48 16.50
N LYS A 547 -2.63 -4.97 17.57
CA LYS A 547 -2.93 -3.54 17.74
C LYS A 547 -1.66 -2.69 17.67
N LYS A 548 -0.61 -3.02 18.43
CA LYS A 548 0.67 -2.30 18.39
C LYS A 548 1.33 -2.32 17.00
N SER A 549 1.24 -3.45 16.30
CA SER A 549 1.82 -3.59 14.96
C SER A 549 1.05 -2.75 13.93
N ILE A 550 -0.28 -2.72 14.02
CA ILE A 550 -1.14 -1.88 13.20
C ILE A 550 -0.91 -0.39 13.51
N GLU A 551 -0.87 -0.01 14.79
CA GLU A 551 -0.58 1.37 15.21
C GLU A 551 0.78 1.84 14.69
N TYR A 552 1.81 0.99 14.75
CA TYR A 552 3.12 1.28 14.16
C TYR A 552 3.03 1.55 12.65
N PHE A 553 2.30 0.71 11.91
CA PHE A 553 2.07 0.91 10.48
C PHE A 553 1.33 2.22 10.21
N GLU A 554 0.20 2.45 10.88
CA GLU A 554 -0.66 3.62 10.68
C GLU A 554 0.07 4.92 10.99
N ILE A 555 0.87 4.99 12.06
CA ILE A 555 1.65 6.18 12.41
C ILE A 555 2.60 6.55 11.27
N VAL A 556 3.36 5.58 10.75
CA VAL A 556 4.35 5.83 9.70
C VAL A 556 3.67 6.07 8.35
N ALA A 557 2.58 5.34 8.05
CA ALA A 557 1.82 5.51 6.82
C ALA A 557 1.17 6.90 6.74
N ASN A 558 0.55 7.37 7.83
CA ASN A 558 0.00 8.73 7.92
C ASN A 558 1.09 9.80 7.73
N GLN A 559 2.28 9.60 8.30
CA GLN A 559 3.43 10.49 8.07
C GLN A 559 4.01 10.42 6.65
N SER A 560 3.58 9.44 5.86
CA SER A 560 4.02 9.24 4.47
C SER A 560 3.05 9.88 3.46
N ILE A 561 1.81 10.20 3.84
CA ILE A 561 0.88 10.87 2.92
C ILE A 561 1.33 12.32 2.71
N VAL A 562 1.41 12.75 1.45
CA VAL A 562 1.71 14.14 1.11
C VAL A 562 0.44 14.98 1.27
N PRO A 563 0.44 16.03 2.12
CA PRO A 563 -0.72 16.92 2.27
C PRO A 563 -1.20 17.52 0.95
N GLY A 564 -2.49 17.37 0.66
CA GLY A 564 -3.13 17.80 -0.60
C GLY A 564 -3.09 16.75 -1.72
N SER A 565 -2.65 15.52 -1.44
CA SER A 565 -2.78 14.39 -2.35
C SER A 565 -3.98 13.51 -1.98
N ASP A 566 -4.57 12.85 -2.99
CA ASP A 566 -5.68 11.90 -2.82
C ASP A 566 -5.20 10.47 -2.50
N TRP A 567 -4.02 10.32 -1.88
CA TRP A 567 -3.39 9.01 -1.68
C TRP A 567 -3.90 8.31 -0.42
N SER A 568 -4.21 7.02 -0.54
CA SER A 568 -4.65 6.16 0.57
C SER A 568 -3.75 4.92 0.70
N PHE A 569 -3.55 4.46 1.95
CA PHE A 569 -2.84 3.23 2.30
C PHE A 569 -3.77 2.11 2.80
N GLU A 570 -5.09 2.28 2.70
CA GLU A 570 -6.07 1.34 3.25
C GLU A 570 -5.90 -0.08 2.72
N ASN A 571 -5.58 -0.22 1.43
CA ASN A 571 -5.33 -1.52 0.81
C ASN A 571 -4.09 -2.21 1.41
N ASP A 572 -2.99 -1.48 1.59
CA ASP A 572 -1.76 -1.99 2.19
C ASP A 572 -1.98 -2.41 3.66
N LEU A 573 -2.77 -1.63 4.40
CA LEU A 573 -3.15 -1.93 5.78
C LEU A 573 -4.00 -3.20 5.87
N GLU A 574 -4.96 -3.38 4.97
CA GLU A 574 -5.81 -4.58 4.95
C GLU A 574 -5.00 -5.84 4.65
N GLN A 575 -4.09 -5.77 3.67
CA GLN A 575 -3.17 -6.87 3.37
C GLN A 575 -2.27 -7.20 4.56
N LEU A 576 -1.82 -6.20 5.31
CA LEU A 576 -1.04 -6.42 6.53
C LEU A 576 -1.86 -7.11 7.62
N LYS A 577 -3.10 -6.68 7.85
CA LYS A 577 -4.01 -7.30 8.85
C LYS A 577 -4.21 -8.78 8.58
N ILE A 578 -4.50 -9.15 7.33
CA ILE A 578 -4.67 -10.55 6.89
C ILE A 578 -3.42 -11.38 7.17
N LYS A 579 -2.23 -10.84 6.87
CA LYS A 579 -0.95 -11.54 7.13
C LYS A 579 -0.73 -11.76 8.63
N ILE A 580 -0.95 -10.74 9.47
CA ILE A 580 -0.79 -10.86 10.92
C ILE A 580 -1.78 -11.87 11.50
N ASP A 581 -3.03 -11.86 11.06
CA ASP A 581 -4.05 -12.80 11.55
C ASP A 581 -3.69 -14.25 11.25
N LYS A 582 -3.14 -14.50 10.05
CA LYS A 582 -2.65 -15.83 9.67
C LYS A 582 -1.52 -16.31 10.59
N GLU A 583 -0.53 -15.45 10.85
CA GLU A 583 0.60 -15.78 11.74
C GLU A 583 0.16 -16.00 13.19
N LEU A 584 -0.76 -15.18 13.69
CA LEU A 584 -1.33 -15.34 15.04
C LEU A 584 -2.14 -16.63 15.17
N SER A 585 -2.86 -17.05 14.13
CA SER A 585 -3.57 -18.33 14.12
C SER A 585 -2.61 -19.53 14.20
N ILE A 586 -1.48 -19.48 13.50
CA ILE A 586 -0.44 -20.53 13.57
C ILE A 586 0.18 -20.57 14.96
N LEU A 587 0.47 -19.39 15.54
CA LEU A 587 1.01 -19.30 16.89
C LEU A 587 0.02 -19.82 17.94
N LYS A 588 -1.27 -19.54 17.79
CA LYS A 588 -2.35 -20.04 18.67
C LYS A 588 -2.33 -21.56 18.73
N GLU A 589 -2.28 -22.24 17.59
CA GLU A 589 -2.25 -23.71 17.53
C GLU A 589 -1.00 -24.28 18.21
N ASN A 590 0.16 -23.68 17.97
CA ASN A 590 1.42 -24.09 18.62
C ASN A 590 1.36 -23.95 20.14
N GLN A 591 0.70 -22.89 20.65
CA GLN A 591 0.51 -22.66 22.08
C GLN A 591 -0.44 -23.69 22.71
N LEU A 592 -1.51 -24.08 22.01
CA LEU A 592 -2.42 -25.14 22.45
C LEU A 592 -1.72 -26.48 22.57
N VAL A 593 -0.91 -26.86 21.58
CA VAL A 593 -0.12 -28.10 21.61
C VAL A 593 0.83 -28.13 22.81
N ARG A 594 1.51 -27.00 23.08
CA ARG A 594 2.39 -26.84 24.25
C ARG A 594 1.62 -26.94 25.57
N LEU A 595 0.47 -26.30 25.66
CA LEU A 595 -0.38 -26.34 26.85
C LEU A 595 -0.89 -27.76 27.13
N SER A 596 -1.38 -28.45 26.11
CA SER A 596 -1.81 -29.85 26.26
C SER A 596 -0.66 -30.72 26.76
N LYS A 597 0.56 -30.52 26.23
CA LYS A 597 1.75 -31.25 26.70
C LYS A 597 2.08 -30.92 28.16
N LEU A 598 2.10 -29.65 28.52
CA LEU A 598 2.39 -29.21 29.89
C LEU A 598 1.39 -29.82 30.88
N MET A 599 0.09 -29.76 30.59
CA MET A 599 -0.94 -30.30 31.49
C MET A 599 -0.77 -31.79 31.70
N ARG A 600 -0.47 -32.55 30.64
CA ARG A 600 -0.16 -33.98 30.74
C ARG A 600 1.06 -34.25 31.61
N ASP A 601 2.18 -33.61 31.27
CA ASP A 601 3.46 -33.87 31.93
C ASP A 601 3.39 -33.47 33.41
N LYS A 602 2.72 -32.36 33.74
CA LYS A 602 2.44 -31.91 35.11
C LYS A 602 1.63 -32.97 35.87
N THR A 603 0.44 -33.30 35.36
CA THR A 603 -0.48 -34.26 36.01
C THR A 603 0.21 -35.60 36.23
N PHE A 604 0.91 -36.09 35.20
CA PHE A 604 1.49 -37.42 35.25
C PHE A 604 2.76 -37.50 36.11
N GLN A 605 3.69 -36.56 35.98
CA GLN A 605 4.99 -36.61 36.66
C GLN A 605 4.94 -36.05 38.07
N GLN A 606 4.15 -35.02 38.34
CA GLN A 606 4.12 -34.35 39.65
C GLN A 606 3.11 -34.98 40.60
N GLU A 607 1.93 -35.36 40.12
CA GLU A 607 0.86 -35.88 40.97
C GLU A 607 0.81 -37.41 40.96
N LEU A 608 0.67 -38.02 39.78
CA LEU A 608 0.47 -39.47 39.69
C LEU A 608 1.75 -40.26 39.97
N THR A 609 2.86 -39.99 39.28
CA THR A 609 4.08 -40.82 39.33
C THR A 609 4.64 -41.05 40.75
N PRO A 610 4.71 -40.04 41.64
CA PRO A 610 5.19 -40.25 43.01
C PRO A 610 4.27 -41.14 43.83
N LEU A 611 2.95 -40.94 43.72
CA LEU A 611 1.94 -41.74 44.40
C LEU A 611 1.93 -43.18 43.88
N LEU A 612 2.00 -43.35 42.56
CA LEU A 612 2.08 -44.64 41.89
C LEU A 612 3.36 -45.39 42.30
N THR A 613 4.50 -44.71 42.39
CA THR A 613 5.76 -45.35 42.82
C THR A 613 5.66 -45.83 44.26
N LYS A 614 5.17 -45.00 45.17
CA LYS A 614 5.00 -45.37 46.58
C LYS A 614 4.02 -46.52 46.77
N ILE A 615 2.87 -46.49 46.10
CA ILE A 615 1.85 -47.53 46.28
C ILE A 615 2.24 -48.85 45.63
N THR A 616 2.93 -48.82 44.48
CA THR A 616 3.44 -50.03 43.82
C THR A 616 4.65 -50.64 44.53
N GLU A 617 5.42 -49.84 45.29
CA GLU A 617 6.49 -50.37 46.13
C GLU A 617 5.93 -51.12 47.36
N GLN A 618 4.90 -50.57 48.01
CA GLN A 618 4.22 -51.23 49.14
C GLN A 618 3.35 -52.41 48.68
N ALA A 619 2.76 -52.28 47.49
CA ALA A 619 1.83 -53.23 46.88
C ALA A 619 0.78 -53.80 47.86
N PRO A 620 0.00 -52.95 48.58
CA PRO A 620 -1.00 -53.44 49.51
C PRO A 620 -2.15 -54.13 48.77
N ASN A 621 -2.93 -54.98 49.45
CA ASN A 621 -4.04 -55.69 48.80
C ASN A 621 -5.11 -54.72 48.23
N ASN A 622 -5.22 -53.51 48.78
CA ASN A 622 -6.10 -52.45 48.28
C ASN A 622 -5.40 -51.45 47.32
N MET A 623 -4.33 -51.87 46.65
CA MET A 623 -3.55 -51.03 45.72
C MET A 623 -4.44 -50.38 44.66
N TRP A 624 -5.28 -51.15 43.97
CA TRP A 624 -6.10 -50.65 42.85
C TRP A 624 -7.17 -49.65 43.28
N GLN A 625 -7.84 -49.87 44.42
CA GLN A 625 -8.80 -48.90 44.96
C GLN A 625 -8.13 -47.54 45.23
N LYS A 626 -6.90 -47.57 45.77
CA LYS A 626 -6.11 -46.35 45.99
C LYS A 626 -5.64 -45.72 44.68
N ILE A 627 -5.17 -46.52 43.72
CA ILE A 627 -4.76 -46.03 42.40
C ILE A 627 -5.94 -45.36 41.68
N LYS A 628 -7.14 -45.97 41.71
CA LYS A 628 -8.36 -45.39 41.14
C LYS A 628 -8.65 -44.03 41.78
N THR A 629 -8.66 -43.97 43.11
CA THR A 629 -8.89 -42.71 43.85
C THR A 629 -7.87 -41.65 43.44
N TYR A 630 -6.58 -41.98 43.41
CA TYR A 630 -5.52 -41.06 42.99
C TYR A 630 -5.66 -40.61 41.53
N TYR A 631 -6.08 -41.51 40.64
CA TYR A 631 -6.30 -41.21 39.23
C TYR A 631 -7.51 -40.28 39.03
N ASP A 632 -8.65 -40.59 39.65
CA ASP A 632 -9.89 -39.81 39.54
C ASP A 632 -9.72 -38.41 40.16
N ASP A 633 -9.04 -38.31 41.31
CA ASP A 633 -8.72 -37.04 41.96
C ASP A 633 -7.80 -36.19 41.07
N ALA A 634 -6.74 -36.78 40.53
CA ALA A 634 -5.81 -36.07 39.64
C ALA A 634 -6.49 -35.67 38.32
N LEU A 635 -7.31 -36.54 37.75
CA LEU A 635 -8.01 -36.28 36.49
C LEU A 635 -9.03 -35.15 36.65
N SER A 636 -9.89 -35.22 37.66
CA SER A 636 -10.93 -34.21 37.89
C SER A 636 -10.35 -32.83 38.22
N SER A 637 -9.32 -32.79 39.07
CA SER A 637 -8.61 -31.56 39.42
C SER A 637 -7.93 -30.92 38.21
N ASN A 638 -7.13 -31.69 37.45
CA ASN A 638 -6.37 -31.15 36.33
C ASN A 638 -7.24 -30.92 35.09
N GLU A 639 -8.34 -31.65 34.88
CA GLU A 639 -9.31 -31.34 33.82
C GLU A 639 -9.94 -29.97 34.05
N LYS A 640 -10.36 -29.67 35.28
CA LYS A 640 -10.91 -28.36 35.63
C LYS A 640 -9.89 -27.26 35.36
N GLU A 641 -8.66 -27.43 35.84
CA GLU A 641 -7.57 -26.47 35.59
C GLU A 641 -7.27 -26.33 34.09
N PHE A 642 -7.33 -27.42 33.31
CA PHE A 642 -7.08 -27.37 31.88
C PHE A 642 -8.19 -26.61 31.15
N ARG A 643 -9.46 -26.85 31.49
CA ARG A 643 -10.60 -26.08 30.95
C ARG A 643 -10.48 -24.60 31.26
N ASP A 644 -10.16 -24.25 32.51
CA ASP A 644 -9.99 -22.86 32.94
C ASP A 644 -8.88 -22.15 32.13
N ARG A 645 -7.78 -22.84 31.82
CA ARG A 645 -6.69 -22.31 30.99
C ARG A 645 -7.04 -22.21 29.50
N LEU A 646 -7.95 -23.05 28.98
CA LEU A 646 -8.37 -23.02 27.58
C LEU A 646 -9.31 -21.84 27.26
N VAL A 647 -10.05 -21.32 28.25
CA VAL A 647 -10.94 -20.16 28.08
C VAL A 647 -10.20 -18.96 27.48
N ASP A 648 -8.95 -18.75 27.90
CA ASP A 648 -8.09 -17.68 27.41
C ASP A 648 -7.84 -17.72 25.89
N PHE A 649 -7.94 -18.90 25.27
CA PHE A 649 -7.73 -19.05 23.84
C PHE A 649 -8.97 -18.75 23.00
N GLN A 650 -10.13 -18.45 23.59
CA GLN A 650 -11.38 -18.17 22.86
C GLN A 650 -11.66 -19.24 21.79
N LEU A 651 -11.69 -20.50 22.24
CA LEU A 651 -12.01 -21.64 21.38
C LEU A 651 -13.52 -21.89 21.36
N ASP A 652 -13.98 -22.51 20.29
CA ASP A 652 -15.31 -23.10 20.20
C ASP A 652 -15.45 -24.30 21.16
N GLU A 653 -16.66 -24.52 21.65
CA GLU A 653 -16.94 -25.57 22.64
C GLU A 653 -16.61 -26.98 22.11
N GLN A 654 -16.77 -27.20 20.80
CA GLN A 654 -16.41 -28.47 20.16
C GLN A 654 -14.90 -28.72 20.26
N LYS A 655 -14.07 -27.73 19.93
CA LYS A 655 -12.61 -27.89 20.04
C LYS A 655 -12.13 -28.03 21.46
N VAL A 656 -12.76 -27.34 22.42
CA VAL A 656 -12.46 -27.53 23.85
C VAL A 656 -12.68 -28.98 24.25
N ASN A 657 -13.83 -29.56 23.90
CA ASN A 657 -14.15 -30.95 24.24
C ASN A 657 -13.23 -31.97 23.55
N GLU A 658 -12.82 -31.72 22.30
CA GLU A 658 -11.83 -32.53 21.60
C GLU A 658 -10.48 -32.59 22.36
N LEU A 659 -9.98 -31.43 22.81
CA LEU A 659 -8.72 -31.34 23.56
C LEU A 659 -8.78 -32.03 24.93
N ILE A 660 -9.92 -31.92 25.63
CA ILE A 660 -10.11 -32.57 26.93
C ILE A 660 -10.22 -34.09 26.79
N ASN A 661 -10.95 -34.58 25.79
CA ASN A 661 -11.05 -36.02 25.56
C ASN A 661 -9.68 -36.63 25.22
N LYS A 662 -8.92 -35.97 24.35
CA LYS A 662 -7.54 -36.36 24.05
C LYS A 662 -6.64 -36.36 25.29
N PHE A 663 -6.81 -35.40 26.20
CA PHE A 663 -6.10 -35.37 27.47
C PHE A 663 -6.42 -36.58 28.36
N ARG A 664 -7.71 -36.96 28.46
CA ARG A 664 -8.17 -38.13 29.22
C ARG A 664 -7.55 -39.43 28.68
N GLU A 665 -7.60 -39.63 27.37
CA GLU A 665 -7.01 -40.81 26.70
C GLU A 665 -5.51 -40.89 26.97
N GLN A 666 -4.79 -39.78 26.83
CA GLN A 666 -3.35 -39.73 27.04
C GLN A 666 -2.93 -39.99 28.50
N LEU A 667 -3.75 -39.59 29.48
CA LEU A 667 -3.51 -39.91 30.88
C LEU A 667 -3.76 -41.39 31.19
N ALA A 668 -4.81 -41.99 30.60
CA ALA A 668 -5.10 -43.41 30.74
C ALA A 668 -3.97 -44.28 30.16
N ASP A 669 -3.49 -43.94 28.96
CA ASP A 669 -2.34 -44.60 28.33
C ASP A 669 -1.06 -44.43 29.14
N GLY A 670 -0.81 -43.22 29.65
CA GLY A 670 0.31 -42.92 30.51
C GLY A 670 0.30 -43.80 31.77
N LEU A 671 -0.85 -43.93 32.41
CA LEU A 671 -1.01 -44.74 33.62
C LEU A 671 -0.71 -46.22 33.32
N LYS A 672 -1.28 -46.77 32.24
CA LYS A 672 -1.00 -48.14 31.81
C LYS A 672 0.50 -48.36 31.62
N ASN A 673 1.16 -47.51 30.84
CA ASN A 673 2.60 -47.61 30.58
C ASN A 673 3.43 -47.55 31.87
N LYS A 674 3.05 -46.68 32.81
CA LYS A 674 3.79 -46.55 34.07
C LYS A 674 3.63 -47.76 34.96
N ILE A 675 2.44 -48.34 35.04
CA ILE A 675 2.25 -49.59 35.78
C ILE A 675 3.02 -50.73 35.10
N THR A 676 3.07 -50.81 33.76
CA THR A 676 3.90 -51.78 33.04
C THR A 676 5.37 -51.64 33.40
N GLU A 677 5.94 -50.42 33.43
CA GLU A 677 7.32 -50.20 33.90
C GLU A 677 7.51 -50.65 35.36
N ARG A 678 6.51 -50.39 36.23
CA ARG A 678 6.61 -50.83 37.63
C ARG A 678 6.54 -52.36 37.71
N ALA A 679 5.78 -53.02 36.85
CA ALA A 679 5.63 -54.47 36.81
C ALA A 679 6.94 -55.21 36.46
N GLU A 680 7.90 -54.58 35.77
CA GLU A 680 9.21 -55.20 35.48
C GLU A 680 9.98 -55.58 36.76
N PHE A 681 9.84 -54.80 37.83
CA PHE A 681 10.51 -55.08 39.11
C PHE A 681 9.68 -56.02 40.01
N LEU A 682 8.67 -56.71 39.46
CA LEU A 682 7.79 -57.60 40.22
C LEU A 682 8.55 -58.71 40.96
N GLN A 683 9.52 -59.37 40.31
CA GLN A 683 10.29 -60.46 40.94
C GLN A 683 11.04 -60.01 42.20
N MET A 684 11.69 -58.84 42.13
CA MET A 684 12.39 -58.26 43.28
C MET A 684 11.41 -57.95 44.43
N ARG A 685 10.22 -57.43 44.11
CA ARG A 685 9.18 -57.16 45.12
C ARG A 685 8.61 -58.42 45.74
N MET A 686 8.40 -59.46 44.92
CA MET A 686 8.00 -60.78 45.41
C MET A 686 9.03 -61.34 46.39
N ARG A 687 10.32 -61.27 46.06
CA ARG A 687 11.41 -61.70 46.95
C ARG A 687 11.38 -60.92 48.27
N LYS A 688 11.31 -59.59 48.21
CA LYS A 688 11.25 -58.74 49.41
C LYS A 688 10.05 -59.10 50.29
N ARG A 689 8.86 -59.25 49.71
CA ARG A 689 7.63 -59.60 50.44
C ARG A 689 7.69 -60.99 51.06
N PHE A 690 8.36 -61.93 50.39
CA PHE A 690 8.65 -63.25 50.94
C PHE A 690 9.62 -63.18 52.11
N GLU A 691 10.76 -62.50 51.95
CA GLU A 691 11.78 -62.35 52.99
C GLU A 691 11.23 -61.65 54.23
N GLU A 692 10.46 -60.57 54.09
CA GLU A 692 9.83 -59.87 55.20
C GLU A 692 8.90 -60.79 56.01
N LYS A 693 8.23 -61.74 55.36
CA LYS A 693 7.32 -62.67 56.02
C LYS A 693 8.02 -63.92 56.57
N PHE A 694 9.04 -64.41 55.86
CA PHE A 694 9.75 -65.65 56.17
C PHE A 694 10.88 -65.41 57.18
N ASN A 695 11.71 -64.39 56.95
CA ASN A 695 12.92 -64.12 57.73
C ASN A 695 12.66 -63.24 58.96
N MET A 696 11.52 -62.54 59.05
CA MET A 696 11.18 -61.73 60.22
C MET A 696 10.14 -62.43 61.09
N ASP A 697 10.25 -62.25 62.40
CA ASP A 697 9.26 -62.69 63.37
C ASP A 697 8.09 -61.69 63.52
N ASN A 698 7.12 -62.01 64.38
CA ASN A 698 5.98 -61.14 64.64
C ASN A 698 6.36 -59.80 65.32
N ARG A 699 7.62 -59.63 65.74
CA ARG A 699 8.18 -58.41 66.36
C ARG A 699 9.09 -57.65 65.39
N ASN A 700 9.12 -58.00 64.10
CA ASN A 700 10.00 -57.44 63.07
C ASN A 700 11.50 -57.59 63.40
N LEU A 701 11.87 -58.61 64.17
CA LEU A 701 13.27 -58.96 64.41
C LEU A 701 13.66 -60.13 63.49
N PRO A 702 14.94 -60.22 63.06
CA PRO A 702 15.44 -61.37 62.33
C PRO A 702 15.13 -62.66 63.09
N ARG A 703 14.38 -63.56 62.42
CA ARG A 703 13.87 -64.80 62.98
C ARG A 703 15.02 -65.74 63.26
N LYS A 704 15.17 -66.14 64.52
CA LYS A 704 16.07 -67.22 64.92
C LYS A 704 15.28 -68.51 64.97
N TRP A 705 15.61 -69.45 64.08
CA TRP A 705 14.95 -70.74 64.00
C TRP A 705 15.17 -71.54 65.29
N THR A 706 14.08 -71.99 65.89
CA THR A 706 14.08 -72.88 67.06
C THR A 706 13.70 -74.29 66.64
N LYS A 707 13.91 -75.26 67.54
CA LYS A 707 13.55 -76.67 67.29
C LYS A 707 12.04 -76.90 67.15
N THR A 708 11.21 -75.96 67.58
CA THR A 708 9.75 -76.07 67.62
C THR A 708 9.06 -75.35 66.46
N ASP A 709 9.79 -74.57 65.66
CA ASP A 709 9.20 -73.80 64.56
C ASP A 709 8.82 -74.71 63.37
N ASP A 710 7.57 -74.62 62.91
CA ASP A 710 7.11 -75.25 61.67
C ASP A 710 7.51 -74.40 60.47
N ILE A 711 8.69 -74.70 59.93
CA ILE A 711 9.26 -74.01 58.79
C ILE A 711 8.38 -74.18 57.54
N ALA A 712 7.69 -75.31 57.37
CA ALA A 712 6.90 -75.61 56.17
C ALA A 712 5.64 -74.73 56.07
N SER A 713 4.87 -74.62 57.16
CA SER A 713 3.68 -73.76 57.19
C SER A 713 4.03 -72.28 57.00
N ILE A 714 5.09 -71.81 57.68
CA ILE A 714 5.57 -70.41 57.55
C ILE A 714 6.04 -70.15 56.11
N PHE A 715 6.76 -71.09 55.50
CA PHE A 715 7.21 -70.99 54.13
C PHE A 715 6.03 -70.91 53.15
N GLN A 716 5.01 -71.74 53.32
CA GLN A 716 3.83 -71.75 52.46
C GLN A 716 3.05 -70.44 52.55
N ASP A 717 2.80 -69.92 53.75
CA ASP A 717 2.15 -68.61 53.94
C ASP A 717 2.96 -67.48 53.30
N ALA A 718 4.27 -67.44 53.53
CA ALA A 718 5.16 -66.44 52.93
C ALA A 718 5.17 -66.51 51.40
N ARG A 719 5.26 -67.71 50.83
CA ARG A 719 5.23 -67.95 49.37
C ARG A 719 3.90 -67.48 48.77
N GLN A 720 2.78 -67.92 49.34
CA GLN A 720 1.45 -67.57 48.84
C GLN A 720 1.16 -66.07 48.96
N ASN A 721 1.65 -65.42 50.01
CA ASN A 721 1.52 -63.97 50.17
C ASN A 721 2.29 -63.21 49.09
N ALA A 722 3.48 -63.68 48.72
CA ALA A 722 4.27 -63.10 47.64
C ALA A 722 3.66 -63.35 46.25
N GLU A 723 3.12 -64.56 45.99
CA GLU A 723 2.48 -64.92 44.71
C GLU A 723 1.23 -64.08 44.40
N LYS A 724 0.50 -63.61 45.42
CA LYS A 724 -0.63 -62.68 45.24
C LYS A 724 -0.25 -61.38 44.51
N LEU A 725 1.03 -60.99 44.54
CA LEU A 725 1.50 -59.82 43.80
C LEU A 725 1.41 -60.03 42.28
N ILE A 726 1.50 -61.26 41.77
CA ILE A 726 1.40 -61.53 40.34
C ILE A 726 0.02 -61.11 39.83
N ASP A 727 -1.04 -61.58 40.48
CA ASP A 727 -2.40 -61.20 40.12
C ASP A 727 -2.67 -59.70 40.32
N LEU A 728 -2.04 -59.11 41.34
CA LEU A 728 -2.18 -57.69 41.62
C LEU A 728 -1.58 -56.82 40.50
N PHE A 729 -0.47 -57.21 39.87
CA PHE A 729 0.20 -56.42 38.83
C PHE A 729 -0.17 -56.81 37.38
N SER A 730 -0.86 -57.93 37.17
CA SER A 730 -1.12 -58.46 35.82
C SER A 730 -2.21 -57.76 35.03
N TYR A 731 -3.19 -57.12 35.70
CA TYR A 731 -4.37 -56.54 35.06
C TYR A 731 -4.75 -55.17 35.64
N LEU A 732 -5.06 -54.22 34.76
CA LEU A 732 -5.44 -52.84 35.08
C LEU A 732 -6.88 -52.78 35.60
N ARG A 733 -7.07 -52.47 36.89
CA ARG A 733 -8.38 -52.44 37.57
C ARG A 733 -8.79 -51.03 37.95
N LEU A 734 -9.19 -50.23 36.95
CA LEU A 734 -9.68 -48.87 37.17
C LEU A 734 -11.20 -48.79 37.28
N ASP A 735 -11.91 -49.64 36.56
CA ASP A 735 -13.37 -49.65 36.58
C ASP A 735 -13.89 -50.48 37.75
N GLU A 736 -15.09 -50.14 38.25
CA GLU A 736 -15.69 -50.86 39.40
C GLU A 736 -15.95 -52.33 39.08
N GLU A 737 -16.29 -52.61 37.82
CA GLU A 737 -16.53 -53.96 37.29
C GLU A 737 -15.27 -54.85 37.38
N ASP A 738 -14.09 -54.26 37.27
CA ASP A 738 -12.80 -54.99 37.29
C ASP A 738 -12.27 -55.24 38.71
N SER A 739 -12.86 -54.61 39.74
CA SER A 739 -12.31 -54.57 41.10
C SER A 739 -12.14 -55.95 41.75
N ASN A 740 -13.05 -56.88 41.45
CA ASN A 740 -13.05 -58.25 41.99
C ASN A 740 -12.51 -59.28 40.99
N VAL A 741 -12.00 -58.86 39.84
CA VAL A 741 -11.49 -59.75 38.80
C VAL A 741 -10.08 -60.22 39.17
N SER A 742 -9.91 -61.53 39.36
CA SER A 742 -8.60 -62.18 39.45
C SER A 742 -8.24 -62.71 38.06
N PHE A 743 -7.18 -62.15 37.47
CA PHE A 743 -6.67 -62.54 36.15
C PHE A 743 -5.77 -63.78 36.24
N PHE A 744 -5.01 -63.89 37.33
CA PHE A 744 -4.12 -65.01 37.63
C PHE A 744 -4.66 -65.79 38.84
N LYS A 745 -5.76 -66.51 38.63
CA LYS A 745 -6.51 -67.17 39.70
C LYS A 745 -5.77 -68.42 40.18
N ARG A 746 -5.63 -68.59 41.50
CA ARG A 746 -5.07 -69.82 42.10
C ARG A 746 -6.15 -70.88 42.29
N LEU A 747 -5.83 -72.13 41.94
CA LEU A 747 -6.63 -73.32 42.18
C LEU A 747 -6.21 -74.03 43.49
N ASP A 748 -7.03 -74.94 44.01
CA ASP A 748 -6.75 -75.67 45.26
C ASP A 748 -5.49 -76.55 45.18
N ASN A 749 -5.10 -76.97 43.98
CA ASN A 749 -3.92 -77.80 43.72
C ASN A 749 -2.59 -77.00 43.61
N ASP A 750 -2.56 -75.74 44.04
CA ASP A 750 -1.42 -74.79 43.88
C ASP A 750 -1.05 -74.46 42.40
N GLU A 751 -1.90 -74.87 41.45
CA GLU A 751 -1.87 -74.47 40.03
C GLU A 751 -2.63 -73.15 39.81
N HIS A 752 -2.43 -72.53 38.65
CA HIS A 752 -3.06 -71.26 38.28
C HIS A 752 -3.86 -71.39 36.97
N GLU A 753 -4.95 -70.64 36.87
CA GLU A 753 -5.84 -70.58 35.70
C GLU A 753 -5.94 -69.14 35.17
N GLU A 754 -5.95 -68.99 33.84
CA GLU A 754 -6.16 -67.72 33.17
C GLU A 754 -7.66 -67.38 33.13
N ASN A 755 -8.03 -66.18 33.58
CA ASN A 755 -9.39 -65.69 33.37
C ASN A 755 -9.52 -65.09 31.96
N THR A 756 -10.14 -65.82 31.04
CA THR A 756 -10.27 -65.41 29.62
C THR A 756 -11.38 -64.39 29.37
N MET A 757 -12.30 -64.17 30.33
CA MET A 757 -13.40 -63.21 30.23
C MET A 757 -12.99 -61.80 30.67
N VAL A 758 -11.82 -61.32 30.22
CA VAL A 758 -11.29 -60.00 30.58
C VAL A 758 -10.99 -59.16 29.33
N ASN A 759 -10.99 -57.83 29.51
CA ASN A 759 -10.68 -56.92 28.41
C ASN A 759 -9.18 -56.98 28.07
N SER A 760 -8.85 -57.42 26.85
CA SER A 760 -7.47 -57.57 26.38
C SER A 760 -6.66 -56.27 26.43
N SER A 761 -7.29 -55.11 26.30
CA SER A 761 -6.62 -53.80 26.37
C SER A 761 -6.14 -53.44 27.78
N LYS A 762 -6.65 -54.09 28.83
CA LYS A 762 -6.30 -53.83 30.24
C LYS A 762 -5.24 -54.79 30.79
N ILE A 763 -4.78 -55.76 29.99
CA ILE A 763 -3.71 -56.68 30.39
C ILE A 763 -2.38 -55.91 30.44
N ILE A 764 -1.69 -56.02 31.58
CA ILE A 764 -0.37 -55.42 31.83
C ILE A 764 0.71 -56.48 31.62
N ILE A 765 0.55 -57.64 32.26
CA ILE A 765 1.47 -58.78 32.15
C ILE A 765 0.71 -59.93 31.49
N PRO A 766 1.16 -60.42 30.31
CA PRO A 766 0.56 -61.60 29.69
C PRO A 766 0.57 -62.81 30.63
N TYR A 767 -0.46 -63.66 30.52
CA TYR A 767 -0.61 -64.83 31.40
C TYR A 767 0.63 -65.75 31.41
N LYS A 768 1.24 -65.96 30.24
CA LYS A 768 2.46 -66.77 30.11
C LYS A 768 3.63 -66.22 30.93
N ASP A 769 3.79 -64.89 30.95
CA ASP A 769 4.86 -64.24 31.71
C ASP A 769 4.57 -64.25 33.21
N CYS A 770 3.28 -64.22 33.59
CA CYS A 770 2.86 -64.46 34.98
C CYS A 770 3.27 -65.86 35.45
N CYS A 771 3.04 -66.90 34.64
CA CYS A 771 3.47 -68.27 34.96
C CYS A 771 4.99 -68.37 35.12
N LEU A 772 5.76 -67.82 34.17
CA LEU A 772 7.22 -67.81 34.23
C LEU A 772 7.75 -67.06 35.45
N ALA A 773 7.16 -65.92 35.80
CA ALA A 773 7.51 -65.18 37.00
C ALA A 773 7.24 -66.00 38.27
N CYS A 774 6.11 -66.70 38.33
CA CYS A 774 5.76 -67.59 39.44
C CYS A 774 6.78 -68.74 39.59
N GLU A 775 7.13 -69.43 38.50
CA GLU A 775 8.09 -70.53 38.52
C GLU A 775 9.49 -70.09 38.94
N ASN A 776 10.01 -69.00 38.35
CA ASN A 776 11.32 -68.46 38.70
C ASN A 776 11.39 -68.01 40.17
N PHE A 777 10.32 -67.39 40.66
CA PHE A 777 10.21 -67.03 42.07
C PHE A 777 10.26 -68.27 42.96
N ARG A 778 9.46 -69.29 42.66
CA ARG A 778 9.43 -70.57 43.38
C ARG A 778 10.80 -71.26 43.40
N LEU A 779 11.60 -71.17 42.33
CA LEU A 779 12.96 -71.72 42.31
C LEU A 779 13.92 -70.95 43.22
N THR A 780 13.83 -69.63 43.23
CA THR A 780 14.74 -68.77 44.00
C THR A 780 14.61 -69.01 45.51
N ILE A 781 13.37 -69.09 46.01
CA ILE A 781 13.08 -69.24 47.44
C ILE A 781 13.35 -70.65 48.00
N LYS A 782 13.57 -71.66 47.14
CA LYS A 782 13.91 -73.03 47.60
C LYS A 782 15.19 -73.04 48.43
N SER A 783 16.16 -72.19 48.07
CA SER A 783 17.42 -72.05 48.78
C SER A 783 17.22 -71.55 50.22
N ASP A 784 16.35 -70.55 50.41
CA ASP A 784 16.00 -69.99 51.72
C ASP A 784 15.39 -71.06 52.63
N TYR A 785 14.50 -71.89 52.07
CA TYR A 785 13.90 -73.01 52.80
C TYR A 785 14.94 -74.04 53.25
N MET A 786 15.85 -74.43 52.35
CA MET A 786 16.92 -75.38 52.67
C MET A 786 17.89 -74.81 53.73
N GLN A 787 18.21 -73.52 53.66
CA GLN A 787 19.06 -72.86 54.65
C GLN A 787 18.41 -72.87 56.04
N ALA A 788 17.14 -72.47 56.14
CA ALA A 788 16.39 -72.48 57.40
C ALA A 788 16.36 -73.90 58.02
N LEU A 789 16.14 -74.92 57.19
CA LEU A 789 16.17 -76.31 57.63
C LEU A 789 17.57 -76.73 58.13
N SER A 790 18.64 -76.30 57.44
CA SER A 790 20.02 -76.58 57.85
C SER A 790 20.39 -75.93 59.18
N GLU A 791 19.92 -74.71 59.44
CA GLU A 791 20.15 -73.99 60.70
C GLU A 791 19.43 -74.66 61.87
N GLN A 792 18.18 -75.09 61.65
CA GLN A 792 17.43 -75.90 62.62
C GLN A 792 18.15 -77.23 62.91
N ASN A 793 18.65 -77.91 61.87
CA ASN A 793 19.42 -79.17 62.01
C ASN A 793 20.77 -79.00 62.73
N ARG A 794 21.42 -77.83 62.59
CA ARG A 794 22.65 -77.54 63.34
C ARG A 794 22.38 -77.36 64.84
N LEU A 795 21.23 -76.81 65.21
CA LEU A 795 20.83 -76.67 66.61
C LEU A 795 20.42 -78.00 67.26
N THR A 796 19.96 -78.97 66.46
CA THR A 796 19.68 -80.34 66.94
C THR A 796 20.96 -81.17 67.05
N SER A 797 21.94 -80.95 66.18
CA SER A 797 23.23 -81.65 66.15
C SER A 797 24.26 -80.99 67.09
N GLY A 798 24.27 -81.36 68.36
CA GLY A 798 25.29 -80.91 69.33
C GLY A 798 26.70 -81.35 68.91
N GLY A 799 27.45 -80.49 68.22
CA GLY A 799 28.79 -80.77 67.72
C GLY A 799 29.85 -80.81 68.81
N GLY A 800 29.95 -81.92 69.53
CA GLY A 800 31.15 -82.29 70.28
C GLY A 800 32.04 -83.20 69.44
N VAL A 801 33.37 -83.01 69.50
CA VAL A 801 34.32 -83.94 68.86
C VAL A 801 34.07 -85.35 69.39
N PRO A 802 33.90 -86.37 68.53
CA PRO A 802 33.65 -87.74 68.98
C PRO A 802 34.75 -88.24 69.92
N GLY A 803 34.37 -88.86 71.05
CA GLY A 803 35.33 -89.26 72.10
C GLY A 803 36.45 -90.19 71.61
N TYR A 804 36.20 -91.01 70.60
CA TYR A 804 37.23 -91.86 70.01
C TYR A 804 38.33 -91.06 69.29
N MET A 805 38.02 -89.88 68.72
CA MET A 805 39.03 -89.03 68.09
C MET A 805 40.01 -88.49 69.14
N ILE A 806 39.54 -88.23 70.37
CA ILE A 806 40.40 -87.84 71.49
C ILE A 806 41.34 -89.00 71.84
N ILE A 807 40.82 -90.23 71.90
CA ILE A 807 41.62 -91.44 72.19
C ILE A 807 42.65 -91.67 71.07
N LEU A 808 42.25 -91.54 69.81
CA LEU A 808 43.13 -91.69 68.65
C LEU A 808 44.26 -90.65 68.66
N LEU A 809 43.94 -89.40 69.03
CA LEU A 809 44.90 -88.32 69.18
C LEU A 809 45.94 -88.65 70.26
N CYS A 810 45.51 -89.23 71.39
CA CYS A 810 46.43 -89.68 72.44
C CYS A 810 47.36 -90.81 71.97
N VAL A 811 46.86 -91.75 71.18
CA VAL A 811 47.65 -92.91 70.70
C VAL A 811 48.68 -92.49 69.65
N LEU A 812 48.25 -91.75 68.63
CA LEU A 812 49.14 -91.29 67.55
C LEU A 812 50.11 -90.21 68.02
N GLY A 813 49.64 -89.31 68.91
CA GLY A 813 50.46 -88.25 69.49
C GLY A 813 51.42 -88.71 70.58
N PHE A 814 51.42 -89.99 70.96
CA PHE A 814 52.21 -90.49 72.08
C PHE A 814 53.72 -90.32 71.87
N ASN A 815 54.20 -90.51 70.64
CA ASN A 815 55.61 -90.29 70.30
C ASN A 815 56.01 -88.82 70.46
N GLU A 816 55.16 -87.89 70.03
CA GLU A 816 55.38 -86.45 70.22
C GLU A 816 55.29 -86.07 71.70
N PHE A 817 54.39 -86.69 72.44
CA PHE A 817 54.26 -86.50 73.88
C PHE A 817 55.54 -86.92 74.63
N ILE A 818 56.15 -88.05 74.27
CA ILE A 818 57.46 -88.48 74.81
C ILE A 818 58.58 -87.53 74.37
N SER A 819 58.56 -87.04 73.13
CA SER A 819 59.53 -86.06 72.62
C SER A 819 59.55 -84.77 73.46
N ILE A 820 58.36 -84.29 73.83
CA ILE A 820 58.22 -83.11 74.70
C ILE A 820 58.76 -83.37 76.11
N ILE A 821 58.50 -84.55 76.70
CA ILE A 821 58.96 -84.88 78.06
C ILE A 821 60.47 -85.09 78.13
N SER A 822 61.06 -85.69 77.09
CA SER A 822 62.49 -86.00 77.05
C SER A 822 63.38 -84.77 76.79
N SER A 823 62.81 -83.69 76.26
CA SER A 823 63.49 -82.40 76.08
C SER A 823 63.11 -81.43 77.21
N PRO A 824 64.02 -81.11 78.15
CA PRO A 824 63.69 -80.26 79.30
C PRO A 824 63.22 -78.85 78.92
N LEU A 825 63.69 -78.29 77.79
CA LEU A 825 63.21 -77.00 77.28
C LEU A 825 61.78 -77.06 76.73
N LEU A 826 61.42 -78.13 76.01
CA LEU A 826 60.06 -78.31 75.49
C LEU A 826 59.07 -78.55 76.63
N LEU A 827 59.45 -79.34 77.63
CA LEU A 827 58.62 -79.56 78.82
C LEU A 827 58.31 -78.23 79.54
N LEU A 828 59.32 -77.38 79.76
CA LEU A 828 59.14 -76.05 80.37
C LEU A 828 58.17 -75.17 79.56
N LEU A 829 58.35 -75.12 78.23
CA LEU A 829 57.47 -74.35 77.34
C LEU A 829 56.02 -74.84 77.40
N THR A 830 55.82 -76.16 77.43
CA THR A 830 54.48 -76.78 77.46
C THR A 830 53.76 -76.49 78.77
N ILE A 831 54.47 -76.50 79.90
CA ILE A 831 53.93 -76.10 81.20
C ILE A 831 53.53 -74.62 81.19
N LEU A 832 54.36 -73.76 80.60
CA LEU A 832 54.08 -72.32 80.51
C LEU A 832 52.83 -72.04 79.64
N LEU A 833 52.73 -72.68 78.47
CA LEU A 833 51.55 -72.60 77.60
C LEU A 833 50.29 -73.17 78.28
N GLY A 834 50.42 -74.29 78.98
CA GLY A 834 49.34 -74.88 79.76
C GLY A 834 48.86 -73.94 80.88
N GLY A 835 49.78 -73.27 81.56
CA GLY A 835 49.48 -72.25 82.56
C GLY A 835 48.73 -71.05 81.97
N VAL A 836 49.19 -70.52 80.84
CA VAL A 836 48.51 -69.43 80.10
C VAL A 836 47.10 -69.86 79.69
N GLY A 837 46.95 -71.06 79.11
CA GLY A 837 45.65 -71.61 78.71
C GLY A 837 44.68 -71.76 79.89
N PHE A 838 45.17 -72.23 81.03
CA PHE A 838 44.37 -72.35 82.25
C PHE A 838 43.92 -70.99 82.80
N VAL A 839 44.80 -69.99 82.81
CA VAL A 839 44.47 -68.61 83.20
C VAL A 839 43.41 -68.03 82.27
N LEU A 840 43.54 -68.20 80.95
CA LEU A 840 42.56 -67.74 79.96
C LEU A 840 41.19 -68.41 80.13
N PHE A 841 41.16 -69.72 80.42
CA PHE A 841 39.93 -70.44 80.68
C PHE A 841 39.26 -69.96 81.99
N LYS A 842 40.02 -69.79 83.07
CA LYS A 842 39.50 -69.32 84.37
C LYS A 842 38.96 -67.88 84.31
N LEU A 843 39.52 -67.03 83.45
CA LEU A 843 39.06 -65.65 83.25
C LEU A 843 37.91 -65.53 82.23
N GLY A 844 37.50 -66.61 81.56
CA GLY A 844 36.49 -66.56 80.50
C GLY A 844 36.97 -65.84 79.22
N LEU A 845 38.27 -65.59 79.09
CA LEU A 845 38.89 -64.90 77.96
C LEU A 845 39.25 -65.83 76.80
N ALA A 846 38.92 -67.12 76.90
CA ALA A 846 39.24 -68.12 75.87
C ALA A 846 38.62 -67.79 74.49
N GLY A 847 37.36 -67.35 74.45
CA GLY A 847 36.69 -66.95 73.21
C GLY A 847 37.36 -65.74 72.54
N PRO A 848 37.44 -64.58 73.22
CA PRO A 848 38.11 -63.39 72.68
C PRO A 848 39.57 -63.62 72.27
N PHE A 849 40.30 -64.47 72.99
CA PHE A 849 41.67 -64.82 72.65
C PHE A 849 41.76 -65.67 71.39
N ILE A 850 40.83 -66.62 71.16
CA ILE A 850 40.79 -67.40 69.92
C ILE A 850 40.50 -66.47 68.73
N ASP A 851 39.52 -65.57 68.85
CA ASP A 851 39.22 -64.61 67.78
C ASP A 851 40.44 -63.73 67.48
N TYR A 852 41.11 -63.19 68.51
CA TYR A 852 42.30 -62.36 68.36
C TYR A 852 43.50 -63.13 67.78
N SER A 853 43.74 -64.35 68.24
CA SER A 853 44.84 -65.20 67.75
C SER A 853 44.60 -65.66 66.31
N SER A 854 43.35 -65.92 65.92
CA SER A 854 42.99 -66.25 64.54
C SER A 854 43.23 -65.08 63.60
N GLN A 855 42.88 -63.85 64.02
CA GLN A 855 43.18 -62.64 63.24
C GLN A 855 44.68 -62.40 63.12
N ILE A 856 45.46 -62.58 64.20
CA ILE A 856 46.92 -62.49 64.14
C ILE A 856 47.49 -63.55 63.20
N LEU A 857 46.99 -64.79 63.24
CA LEU A 857 47.46 -65.88 62.39
C LEU A 857 47.17 -65.60 60.92
N VAL A 858 45.95 -65.14 60.59
CA VAL A 858 45.59 -64.70 59.23
C VAL A 858 46.47 -63.54 58.79
N HIS A 859 46.73 -62.57 59.66
CA HIS A 859 47.59 -61.43 59.37
C HIS A 859 49.07 -61.84 59.19
N PHE A 860 49.53 -62.84 59.94
CA PHE A 860 50.87 -63.41 59.82
C PHE A 860 51.01 -64.21 58.54
N ILE A 861 50.04 -65.07 58.20
CA ILE A 861 50.00 -65.80 56.93
C ILE A 861 49.98 -64.82 55.76
N SER A 862 49.20 -63.73 55.84
CA SER A 862 49.21 -62.69 54.81
C SER A 862 50.59 -62.03 54.68
N LYS A 863 51.25 -61.68 55.80
CA LYS A 863 52.61 -61.12 55.78
C LYS A 863 53.67 -62.10 55.26
N VAL A 864 53.58 -63.38 55.63
CA VAL A 864 54.48 -64.42 55.11
C VAL A 864 54.26 -64.57 53.62
N LYS A 865 53.01 -64.58 53.15
CA LYS A 865 52.69 -64.63 51.72
C LYS A 865 53.24 -63.39 50.99
N ASP A 866 53.12 -62.20 51.58
CA ASP A 866 53.68 -60.97 51.01
C ASP A 866 55.22 -61.01 50.95
N ILE A 867 55.89 -61.53 51.98
CA ILE A 867 57.35 -61.71 51.99
C ILE A 867 57.77 -62.75 50.94
N VAL A 868 57.06 -63.88 50.83
CA VAL A 868 57.33 -64.90 49.81
C VAL A 868 57.16 -64.32 48.41
N LEU A 869 56.09 -63.56 48.17
CA LEU A 869 55.89 -62.83 46.91
C LEU A 869 57.00 -61.79 46.64
N HIS A 870 57.48 -61.10 47.68
CA HIS A 870 58.60 -60.17 47.55
C HIS A 870 59.92 -60.88 47.19
N VAL A 871 60.15 -62.05 47.78
CA VAL A 871 61.33 -62.88 47.48
C VAL A 871 61.26 -63.43 46.06
N GLU A 872 60.09 -63.88 45.60
CA GLU A 872 59.87 -64.32 44.21
C GLU A 872 60.10 -63.18 43.22
N GLN A 873 59.61 -61.96 43.51
CA GLN A 873 59.85 -60.79 42.66
C GLN A 873 61.33 -60.40 42.57
N LEU A 874 62.09 -60.50 43.68
CA LEU A 874 63.53 -60.27 43.69
C LEU A 874 64.29 -61.34 42.88
N GLN A 875 63.82 -62.59 42.91
CA GLN A 875 64.38 -63.67 42.09
C GLN A 875 64.11 -63.45 40.60
N GLU A 876 62.90 -63.02 40.21
CA GLU A 876 62.59 -62.68 38.81
C GLU A 876 63.38 -61.47 38.30
N GLN A 877 63.59 -60.43 39.11
CA GLN A 877 64.45 -59.30 38.71
C GLN A 877 65.91 -59.69 38.53
N ASN A 878 66.46 -60.55 39.39
CA ASN A 878 67.80 -61.09 39.21
C ASN A 878 67.90 -61.99 37.97
N HIS A 879 66.86 -62.76 37.66
CA HIS A 879 66.85 -63.59 36.45
C HIS A 879 66.79 -62.74 35.17
N ASN A 880 66.01 -61.65 35.17
CA ASN A 880 65.92 -60.75 34.01
C ASN A 880 67.18 -59.89 33.82
N ASN A 881 67.85 -59.45 34.89
CA ASN A 881 69.12 -58.73 34.75
C ASN A 881 70.27 -59.63 34.28
N ASN A 882 70.29 -60.91 34.67
CA ASN A 882 71.28 -61.86 34.15
C ASN A 882 71.04 -62.24 32.68
N ASN A 883 69.79 -62.17 32.20
CA ASN A 883 69.48 -62.43 30.79
C ASN A 883 69.90 -61.30 29.84
N ASN A 884 70.19 -60.08 30.33
CA ASN A 884 70.61 -58.97 29.48
C ASN A 884 72.13 -58.77 29.35
N ASN A 885 72.96 -59.53 30.07
CA ASN A 885 74.41 -59.33 30.04
C ASN A 885 75.24 -60.38 29.26
N ASN A 886 74.62 -61.28 28.49
CA ASN A 886 75.36 -62.18 27.59
C ASN A 886 74.67 -62.33 26.21
N ASN A 887 74.64 -61.25 25.44
CA ASN A 887 74.82 -61.32 23.99
C ASN A 887 76.33 -61.56 23.74
N THR A 888 76.79 -62.62 23.08
CA THR A 888 76.78 -62.70 21.62
C THR A 888 77.15 -64.11 21.11
N PRO A 889 76.82 -64.43 19.85
CA PRO A 889 76.56 -65.76 19.33
C PRO A 889 77.80 -66.41 18.70
N LYS A 890 77.76 -67.74 18.56
CA LYS A 890 78.56 -68.65 17.69
C LYS A 890 78.27 -70.07 18.23
N GLN A 891 78.09 -71.16 17.50
CA GLN A 891 78.54 -71.60 16.17
C GLN A 891 77.85 -72.97 15.95
N LYS A 892 77.16 -73.17 14.81
CA LYS A 892 77.57 -74.00 13.65
C LYS A 892 77.40 -75.54 13.77
N ARG A 893 76.74 -76.08 12.71
CA ARG A 893 76.83 -77.43 12.10
C ARG A 893 76.17 -78.55 12.91
N GLU A 894 75.27 -79.38 12.40
CA GLU A 894 74.99 -79.87 11.02
C GLU A 894 73.63 -79.46 10.45
#